data_AF-A0A0B3AR37-F1
#
_entry.id   AF-A0A0B3AR37-F1
#
_cell.length_a   1.000
_cell.length_b   1.000
_cell.length_c   1.000
_cell.angle_alpha   90.00
_cell.angle_beta   90.00
_cell.angle_gamma   90.00
#
_symmetry.space_group_name_H-M   'P 1'
#
loop_
_entity.id
_entity.type
_entity.pdbx_description
1 polymer ?
#
loop_
_entity_poly.entity_id
_entity_poly.type
_entity_poly.pdbx_seq_one_letter_code
_entity_poly.pdbx_strand_id
1 'polypeptide(L)'
;MKKLAIIFGLFLLMSVAFVSAHYNSENDLDKNGKVSFSEWIKNIFGKITGKALDQPQQGPLPLCLDSDGDGYNSTIGDACGRVVDCNDLNKLIYPGAPENTTALCSDNLDNDCDFGKDCADSNCNLKLSTGGKTCQYGTETTCNDVFDNDADGKIDCADSDCSSSSSSSCVQVGCVNGATQICGTTDAGECNKGVQTCSSGQWSACGGAYVGPATEICGNNIDEDCNGVDLVCPITACTDTDAGINYTIAGSAYNLTFLNSPKQDYCINNTHLNESSCSVNNAVISQPYNCKLLGAAYSCSQGACSCNPTYVKSSCANEIAVFEDASACGASDYTAPYDCDGNGVISKPSCISTTADVSIGEGMEFLPFDNSINYSGAGSQIVQVAEGYQGVEFDWNFSASEKLDFCDIEIKTSSPTNNFGYVLFNSTQNISNKIVYVDKLNSSSGAVCIKDVSGVVSVSEFSSNCSASNEVLLICPSPRDDSGEPSPTNSIYNCDISEDNLTFIVWPLNHSAVKEMLSITGLVSDGTGCFENWNCTEWSDAVNQCGTKTCNDLNNCGTNLSRPLEIKSCVLIGETEGDEFETGTSESRESNTKSVLFIILGIVGLILIIFLILHFMKRGKSEEEFSEPPAHHQQTPPPRSLPAPPQNRAVHHNQYQHTQLAPQR
;
A
#
# COMPACT_ATOMS: atom_id res chain seq x y z
N MET A 1 -50.34 -58.88 2.50
CA MET A 1 -49.60 -58.50 1.29
C MET A 1 -50.26 -57.38 0.48
N LYS A 2 -51.53 -57.45 0.07
CA LYS A 2 -52.18 -56.35 -0.70
C LYS A 2 -52.33 -55.00 0.05
N LYS A 3 -52.52 -55.00 1.39
CA LYS A 3 -52.49 -53.76 2.19
C LYS A 3 -51.08 -53.20 2.44
N LEU A 4 -50.05 -54.04 2.39
CA LEU A 4 -48.65 -53.60 2.48
C LEU A 4 -48.19 -52.99 1.15
N ALA A 5 -48.65 -53.52 0.02
CA ALA A 5 -48.33 -52.99 -1.32
C ALA A 5 -48.93 -51.58 -1.58
N ILE A 6 -50.08 -51.26 -0.98
CA ILE A 6 -50.69 -49.93 -1.08
C ILE A 6 -49.95 -48.90 -0.21
N ILE A 7 -49.48 -49.31 0.98
CA ILE A 7 -48.67 -48.45 1.85
C ILE A 7 -47.28 -48.23 1.24
N PHE A 8 -46.68 -49.27 0.64
CA PHE A 8 -45.42 -49.16 -0.08
C PHE A 8 -45.54 -48.34 -1.37
N GLY A 9 -46.68 -48.42 -2.08
CA GLY A 9 -46.97 -47.61 -3.27
C GLY A 9 -47.22 -46.13 -2.95
N LEU A 10 -47.86 -45.81 -1.82
CA LEU A 10 -48.02 -44.43 -1.34
C LEU A 10 -46.70 -43.84 -0.82
N PHE A 11 -45.84 -44.66 -0.21
CA PHE A 11 -44.48 -44.26 0.15
C PHE A 11 -43.60 -44.02 -1.09
N LEU A 12 -43.72 -44.88 -2.13
CA LEU A 12 -42.97 -44.72 -3.39
C LEU A 12 -43.40 -43.46 -4.16
N LEU A 13 -44.70 -43.13 -4.17
CA LEU A 13 -45.22 -41.93 -4.81
C LEU A 13 -44.87 -40.64 -4.06
N MET A 14 -44.80 -40.66 -2.72
CA MET A 14 -44.27 -39.53 -1.94
C MET A 14 -42.75 -39.37 -2.07
N SER A 15 -41.99 -40.46 -2.24
CA SER A 15 -40.55 -40.37 -2.49
C SER A 15 -40.22 -39.92 -3.91
N VAL A 16 -41.00 -40.28 -4.93
CA VAL A 16 -40.77 -39.82 -6.32
C VAL A 16 -41.15 -38.34 -6.51
N ALA A 17 -42.13 -37.83 -5.74
CA ALA A 17 -42.41 -36.39 -5.70
C ALA A 17 -41.33 -35.58 -4.94
N PHE A 18 -40.59 -36.20 -4.02
CA PHE A 18 -39.46 -35.57 -3.34
C PHE A 18 -38.15 -35.66 -4.14
N VAL A 19 -38.00 -36.68 -5.00
CA VAL A 19 -36.80 -36.90 -5.83
C VAL A 19 -36.88 -36.21 -7.19
N SER A 20 -38.06 -35.92 -7.73
CA SER A 20 -38.20 -35.08 -8.95
C SER A 20 -38.02 -33.57 -8.73
N ALA A 21 -37.63 -33.12 -7.53
CA ALA A 21 -37.22 -31.73 -7.28
C ALA A 21 -35.69 -31.53 -7.16
N HIS A 22 -34.89 -32.61 -7.21
CA HIS A 22 -33.43 -32.53 -7.15
C HIS A 22 -32.79 -33.73 -7.87
N TYR A 23 -32.81 -33.74 -9.20
CA TYR A 23 -31.74 -34.28 -10.04
C TYR A 23 -32.15 -34.20 -11.52
N ASN A 24 -31.53 -33.28 -12.27
CA ASN A 24 -31.34 -33.42 -13.71
C ASN A 24 -29.87 -33.11 -13.95
N SER A 25 -29.07 -34.13 -14.23
CA SER A 25 -27.70 -34.00 -14.74
C SER A 25 -27.65 -34.81 -16.02
N GLU A 26 -27.78 -34.10 -17.14
CA GLU A 26 -27.29 -34.48 -18.46
C GLU A 26 -27.34 -33.19 -19.31
N ASN A 27 -26.28 -32.39 -19.18
CA ASN A 27 -25.69 -31.45 -20.17
C ASN A 27 -25.05 -30.24 -19.44
N ASP A 28 -23.85 -30.41 -18.90
CA ASP A 28 -22.93 -29.29 -18.61
C ASP A 28 -21.47 -29.79 -18.65
N LEU A 29 -21.05 -30.21 -19.84
CA LEU A 29 -19.63 -30.34 -20.17
C LEU A 29 -19.27 -29.10 -21.00
N ASP A 30 -18.27 -28.34 -20.56
CA ASP A 30 -17.59 -27.42 -21.46
C ASP A 30 -16.88 -28.23 -22.57
N LYS A 31 -16.34 -27.55 -23.59
CA LYS A 31 -15.74 -28.19 -24.77
C LYS A 31 -14.52 -29.08 -24.46
N ASN A 32 -14.06 -29.14 -23.20
CA ASN A 32 -12.89 -29.88 -22.75
C ASN A 32 -13.17 -30.89 -21.60
N GLY A 33 -14.41 -31.01 -21.12
CA GLY A 33 -14.84 -32.09 -20.24
C GLY A 33 -14.31 -32.04 -18.79
N LYS A 34 -14.32 -30.86 -18.15
CA LYS A 34 -14.04 -30.69 -16.70
C LYS A 34 -15.21 -30.01 -15.97
N VAL A 35 -15.26 -30.21 -14.64
CA VAL A 35 -16.35 -29.83 -13.72
C VAL A 35 -16.19 -28.37 -13.23
N SER A 36 -17.28 -27.59 -13.20
CA SER A 36 -17.31 -26.18 -12.78
C SER A 36 -16.76 -25.93 -11.35
N PHE A 37 -16.06 -24.80 -11.17
CA PHE A 37 -15.50 -24.29 -9.91
C PHE A 37 -16.50 -24.28 -8.74
N SER A 38 -17.79 -24.03 -9.01
CA SER A 38 -18.84 -24.04 -7.98
C SER A 38 -19.09 -25.41 -7.34
N GLU A 39 -18.75 -26.52 -8.00
CA GLU A 39 -18.87 -27.88 -7.44
C GLU A 39 -17.63 -28.31 -6.64
N TRP A 40 -16.47 -27.71 -6.92
CA TRP A 40 -15.22 -27.99 -6.20
C TRP A 40 -15.23 -27.36 -4.79
N ILE A 41 -15.65 -26.10 -4.67
CA ILE A 41 -15.72 -25.36 -3.40
C ILE A 41 -16.69 -26.01 -2.38
N LYS A 42 -17.77 -26.65 -2.86
CA LYS A 42 -18.76 -27.35 -2.01
C LYS A 42 -18.15 -28.46 -1.14
N ASN A 43 -16.99 -29.01 -1.51
CA ASN A 43 -16.31 -30.05 -0.73
C ASN A 43 -15.37 -29.52 0.37
N ILE A 44 -14.89 -28.27 0.28
CA ILE A 44 -13.80 -27.77 1.13
C ILE A 44 -14.32 -27.00 2.37
N PHE A 45 -15.47 -26.33 2.30
CA PHE A 45 -15.91 -25.37 3.33
C PHE A 45 -16.52 -25.95 4.63
N GLY A 46 -16.49 -27.27 4.82
CA GLY A 46 -17.00 -27.90 6.06
C GLY A 46 -16.05 -27.84 7.27
N LYS A 47 -14.80 -27.36 7.13
CA LYS A 47 -13.77 -27.53 8.16
C LYS A 47 -12.87 -26.33 8.51
N ILE A 48 -12.91 -25.21 7.78
CA ILE A 48 -11.81 -24.21 7.87
C ILE A 48 -12.19 -22.84 8.50
N THR A 49 -13.47 -22.48 8.68
CA THR A 49 -13.80 -21.14 9.21
C THR A 49 -14.29 -21.13 10.66
N GLY A 50 -13.34 -21.25 11.60
CA GLY A 50 -13.49 -20.67 12.94
C GLY A 50 -13.31 -19.15 12.89
N LYS A 51 -14.26 -18.39 12.30
CA LYS A 51 -14.21 -16.91 12.28
C LYS A 51 -14.60 -16.33 13.66
N ALA A 52 -13.70 -15.53 14.23
CA ALA A 52 -13.93 -14.69 15.40
C ALA A 52 -14.84 -13.49 15.06
N LEU A 53 -15.63 -13.08 16.04
CA LEU A 53 -16.60 -11.97 15.99
C LEU A 53 -15.92 -10.59 16.08
N ASP A 54 -16.44 -9.66 15.26
CA ASP A 54 -16.39 -8.18 15.31
C ASP A 54 -15.33 -7.48 16.19
N GLN A 55 -14.51 -6.63 15.54
CA GLN A 55 -13.86 -5.46 16.14
C GLN A 55 -14.02 -4.23 15.21
N PRO A 56 -14.21 -3.02 15.75
CA PRO A 56 -14.59 -1.81 15.00
C PRO A 56 -13.42 -1.09 14.32
N GLN A 57 -13.73 -0.42 13.21
CA GLN A 57 -12.79 0.30 12.32
C GLN A 57 -12.16 1.57 12.96
N GLN A 58 -10.89 1.85 12.61
CA GLN A 58 -10.27 3.17 12.72
C GLN A 58 -9.76 3.65 11.35
N GLY A 59 -9.93 4.96 11.08
CA GLY A 59 -9.78 5.62 9.77
C GLY A 59 -8.33 5.78 9.24
N PRO A 60 -8.15 6.46 8.09
CA PRO A 60 -6.92 6.37 7.30
C PRO A 60 -5.74 7.11 7.94
N LEU A 61 -4.59 6.44 7.96
CA LEU A 61 -3.27 6.98 8.32
C LEU A 61 -2.72 7.91 7.20
N PRO A 62 -1.85 8.88 7.53
CA PRO A 62 -1.29 9.83 6.56
C PRO A 62 -0.32 9.16 5.58
N LEU A 63 -0.35 9.61 4.31
CA LEU A 63 0.57 9.22 3.24
C LEU A 63 1.98 9.74 3.53
N CYS A 64 3.00 8.88 3.46
CA CYS A 64 4.40 9.30 3.59
C CYS A 64 5.02 9.42 2.21
N LEU A 65 5.70 10.55 1.98
CA LEU A 65 6.28 10.90 0.71
C LEU A 65 7.81 10.90 0.87
N ASP A 66 8.47 9.88 0.34
CA ASP A 66 9.92 9.87 0.08
C ASP A 66 10.13 10.75 -1.16
N SER A 67 10.51 12.01 -0.96
CA SER A 67 10.45 13.02 -2.01
C SER A 67 11.66 13.00 -2.95
N ASP A 68 12.76 12.33 -2.55
CA ASP A 68 13.95 12.15 -3.37
C ASP A 68 14.22 10.68 -3.81
N GLY A 69 13.37 9.76 -3.35
CA GLY A 69 13.31 8.36 -3.76
C GLY A 69 14.47 7.52 -3.23
N ASP A 70 15.06 7.86 -2.10
CA ASP A 70 16.20 7.17 -1.50
C ASP A 70 15.82 6.06 -0.51
N GLY A 71 14.53 5.98 -0.16
CA GLY A 71 13.96 4.99 0.74
C GLY A 71 13.79 5.47 2.18
N TYR A 72 14.13 6.73 2.50
CA TYR A 72 13.94 7.38 3.79
C TYR A 72 12.94 8.55 3.66
N ASN A 73 12.38 9.05 4.77
CA ASN A 73 11.43 10.16 4.74
C ASN A 73 11.54 11.06 5.98
N SER A 74 11.10 12.32 5.87
CA SER A 74 11.25 13.35 6.91
C SER A 74 10.25 13.27 8.08
N THR A 75 9.22 12.42 8.02
CA THR A 75 8.12 12.46 9.00
C THR A 75 8.16 11.29 9.97
N ILE A 76 8.31 11.59 11.27
CA ILE A 76 8.22 10.57 12.34
C ILE A 76 6.77 10.05 12.43
N GLY A 77 6.54 8.81 12.01
CA GLY A 77 5.27 8.11 12.19
C GLY A 77 5.35 6.63 11.78
N ASP A 78 4.71 5.75 12.57
CA ASP A 78 4.80 4.28 12.50
C ASP A 78 4.31 3.61 11.18
N ALA A 79 3.95 4.38 10.15
CA ALA A 79 3.42 3.86 8.89
C ALA A 79 4.44 3.82 7.74
N CYS A 80 5.56 4.56 7.80
CA CYS A 80 6.59 4.53 6.75
C CYS A 80 7.98 4.77 7.30
N GLY A 81 8.92 3.85 7.03
CA GLY A 81 10.36 4.05 7.16
C GLY A 81 10.84 4.54 8.54
N ARG A 82 11.37 3.65 9.37
CA ARG A 82 11.66 3.95 10.79
C ARG A 82 12.90 4.83 11.05
N VAL A 83 13.61 5.30 10.03
CA VAL A 83 14.80 6.14 10.23
C VAL A 83 14.56 7.48 9.56
N VAL A 84 14.57 8.53 10.37
CA VAL A 84 14.29 9.90 9.96
C VAL A 84 15.36 10.33 8.99
N ASP A 85 14.93 10.66 7.79
CA ASP A 85 15.77 11.36 6.84
C ASP A 85 15.99 12.79 7.33
N CYS A 86 17.26 13.16 7.56
CA CYS A 86 17.60 14.52 7.94
C CYS A 86 17.48 15.51 6.75
N ASN A 87 17.32 15.02 5.51
CA ASN A 87 16.98 15.81 4.33
C ASN A 87 16.26 15.02 3.21
N ASP A 88 14.93 14.97 3.30
CA ASP A 88 13.98 14.36 2.34
C ASP A 88 13.91 15.03 0.96
N LEU A 89 14.87 15.89 0.62
CA LEU A 89 15.03 16.48 -0.72
C LEU A 89 16.40 16.17 -1.32
N ASN A 90 17.26 15.44 -0.62
CA ASN A 90 18.61 15.13 -1.03
C ASN A 90 19.03 13.68 -0.72
N LYS A 91 18.91 12.84 -1.76
CA LYS A 91 19.29 11.43 -1.85
C LYS A 91 20.69 11.01 -1.36
N LEU A 92 21.54 11.98 -1.03
CA LEU A 92 22.90 11.78 -0.53
C LEU A 92 23.01 11.97 0.98
N ILE A 93 21.92 12.39 1.64
CA ILE A 93 21.86 12.66 3.06
C ILE A 93 20.81 11.72 3.63
N TYR A 94 21.23 10.62 4.24
CA TYR A 94 20.30 9.64 4.78
C TYR A 94 20.96 8.78 5.85
N PRO A 95 20.16 8.16 6.73
CA PRO A 95 20.68 7.26 7.76
C PRO A 95 21.58 6.16 7.22
N GLY A 96 22.88 6.22 7.56
CA GLY A 96 23.90 5.26 7.12
C GLY A 96 24.52 5.52 5.74
N ALA A 97 24.33 6.71 5.16
CA ALA A 97 25.15 7.17 4.04
C ALA A 97 26.65 7.23 4.45
N PRO A 98 27.61 7.19 3.51
CA PRO A 98 29.02 7.25 3.86
C PRO A 98 29.54 8.70 4.01
N GLU A 99 29.68 9.22 5.23
CA GLU A 99 30.35 10.51 5.50
C GLU A 99 31.88 10.34 5.68
N ASN A 100 32.57 9.88 4.63
CA ASN A 100 33.99 9.48 4.77
C ASN A 100 34.91 9.98 3.65
N THR A 101 34.49 11.04 2.96
CA THR A 101 35.25 11.67 1.89
C THR A 101 35.57 13.11 2.23
N THR A 102 36.60 13.69 1.60
CA THR A 102 36.98 15.09 1.83
C THR A 102 35.86 16.08 1.55
N ALA A 103 35.03 15.80 0.55
CA ALA A 103 33.93 16.69 0.18
C ALA A 103 32.78 16.66 1.20
N LEU A 104 32.51 15.49 1.79
CA LEU A 104 31.44 15.30 2.78
C LEU A 104 31.89 15.79 4.16
N CYS A 105 33.13 15.50 4.56
CA CYS A 105 33.70 15.97 5.82
C CYS A 105 34.04 17.48 5.88
N SER A 106 33.49 18.29 4.98
CA SER A 106 33.69 19.75 4.96
C SER A 106 32.51 20.54 4.39
N ASP A 107 31.33 19.93 4.21
CA ASP A 107 30.16 20.59 3.65
C ASP A 107 29.20 21.18 4.71
N ASN A 108 29.52 21.02 6.00
CA ASN A 108 28.69 21.42 7.15
C ASN A 108 27.35 20.69 7.26
N LEU A 109 27.18 19.55 6.61
CA LEU A 109 26.00 18.70 6.69
C LEU A 109 26.33 17.44 7.50
N ASP A 110 25.30 16.89 8.12
CA ASP A 110 25.32 15.53 8.68
C ASP A 110 24.82 14.64 7.55
N ASN A 111 25.72 14.01 6.81
CA ASN A 111 25.36 13.28 5.60
C ASN A 111 24.79 11.89 5.92
N ASP A 112 25.09 11.33 7.09
CA ASP A 112 24.66 9.99 7.48
C ASP A 112 23.62 9.94 8.60
N CYS A 113 23.13 11.11 9.01
CA CYS A 113 22.09 11.38 10.00
C CYS A 113 22.37 10.73 11.37
N ASP A 114 23.63 10.64 11.79
CA ASP A 114 24.04 10.06 13.07
C ASP A 114 24.33 11.10 14.17
N PHE A 115 24.05 12.39 13.88
CA PHE A 115 24.28 13.58 14.71
C PHE A 115 25.73 14.06 14.76
N GLY A 116 26.65 13.39 14.07
CA GLY A 116 27.97 13.91 13.70
C GLY A 116 27.88 14.85 12.48
N LYS A 117 28.84 15.76 12.34
CA LYS A 117 29.05 16.47 11.06
C LYS A 117 30.51 16.84 10.90
N ASP A 118 31.04 16.77 9.69
CA ASP A 118 32.42 17.11 9.37
C ASP A 118 33.42 16.45 10.34
N CYS A 119 34.39 17.20 10.91
CA CYS A 119 35.35 16.61 11.85
C CYS A 119 34.75 16.19 13.20
N ALA A 120 33.53 16.62 13.52
CA ALA A 120 32.80 16.11 14.69
C ALA A 120 32.13 14.77 14.40
N ASP A 121 32.14 14.30 13.15
CA ASP A 121 31.70 12.98 12.77
C ASP A 121 32.85 11.94 12.90
N SER A 122 32.49 10.72 13.32
CA SER A 122 33.44 9.65 13.57
C SER A 122 33.92 8.95 12.29
N ASN A 123 33.09 8.92 11.24
CA ASN A 123 33.41 8.40 9.90
C ASN A 123 34.36 9.34 9.14
N CYS A 124 34.42 10.61 9.54
CA CYS A 124 35.37 11.61 9.05
C CYS A 124 36.79 11.53 9.64
N ASN A 125 37.04 10.65 10.62
CA ASN A 125 38.38 10.52 11.20
C ASN A 125 39.46 10.21 10.14
N LEU A 126 40.58 10.94 10.21
CA LEU A 126 41.70 10.91 9.26
C LEU A 126 41.37 11.39 7.83
N LYS A 127 40.18 11.94 7.59
CA LYS A 127 39.82 12.57 6.31
C LYS A 127 40.25 14.03 6.27
N LEU A 128 40.50 14.54 5.08
CA LEU A 128 40.75 15.97 4.90
C LEU A 128 39.43 16.73 5.02
N SER A 129 39.45 17.90 5.65
CA SER A 129 38.36 18.85 5.78
C SER A 129 38.76 20.20 5.16
N THR A 130 38.06 21.27 5.55
CA THR A 130 38.24 22.63 5.05
C THR A 130 39.71 23.05 5.11
N GLY A 131 40.22 23.61 4.01
CA GLY A 131 41.61 24.06 3.93
C GLY A 131 42.65 22.94 3.83
N GLY A 132 42.22 21.69 3.60
CA GLY A 132 43.11 20.54 3.46
C GLY A 132 43.70 20.06 4.79
N LYS A 133 43.05 20.36 5.90
CA LYS A 133 43.44 19.92 7.25
C LYS A 133 42.82 18.58 7.56
N THR A 134 43.45 17.76 8.41
CA THR A 134 42.99 16.38 8.65
C THR A 134 42.16 16.31 9.93
N CYS A 135 40.94 15.75 9.88
CA CYS A 135 40.14 15.47 11.07
C CYS A 135 40.75 14.33 11.92
N GLN A 136 40.55 14.38 13.23
CA GLN A 136 41.13 13.55 14.27
C GLN A 136 40.08 13.32 15.38
N TYR A 137 38.95 12.69 15.04
CA TYR A 137 37.81 12.52 15.93
C TYR A 137 38.21 12.05 17.35
N GLY A 138 37.85 12.86 18.34
CA GLY A 138 37.99 12.59 19.77
C GLY A 138 39.39 12.74 20.36
N THR A 139 40.43 13.11 19.59
CA THR A 139 41.74 13.49 20.15
C THR A 139 42.56 14.31 19.16
N GLU A 140 42.85 15.56 19.50
CA GLU A 140 43.76 16.42 18.73
C GLU A 140 45.23 15.99 18.92
N THR A 141 45.91 15.68 17.80
CA THR A 141 47.35 15.38 17.73
C THR A 141 48.13 16.34 16.84
N THR A 142 47.45 17.13 16.00
CA THR A 142 48.06 18.16 15.14
C THR A 142 47.97 19.55 15.78
N CYS A 143 48.76 19.76 16.83
CA CYS A 143 48.59 20.90 17.74
C CYS A 143 49.26 22.23 17.31
N ASN A 144 49.39 22.50 16.01
CA ASN A 144 50.14 23.67 15.53
C ASN A 144 49.71 24.22 14.18
N ASP A 145 48.48 23.95 13.76
CA ASP A 145 48.01 24.25 12.42
C ASP A 145 46.75 25.13 12.39
N VAL A 146 46.33 25.63 13.56
CA VAL A 146 45.23 26.57 13.79
C VAL A 146 43.86 26.00 13.39
N PHE A 147 43.76 24.67 13.33
CA PHE A 147 42.55 23.94 13.03
C PHE A 147 42.12 23.14 14.25
N ASP A 148 40.81 22.99 14.43
CA ASP A 148 40.24 22.14 15.48
C ASP A 148 40.13 20.73 14.90
N ASN A 149 41.20 19.93 15.03
CA ASN A 149 41.24 18.66 14.32
C ASN A 149 40.24 17.65 14.90
N ASP A 150 39.84 17.74 16.17
CA ASP A 150 38.90 16.80 16.80
C ASP A 150 37.48 17.36 17.04
N ALA A 151 37.28 18.63 16.68
CA ALA A 151 36.03 19.36 16.70
C ALA A 151 35.40 19.54 18.10
N ASP A 152 36.23 19.62 19.14
CA ASP A 152 35.79 19.85 20.52
C ASP A 152 35.56 21.34 20.87
N GLY A 153 35.90 22.23 19.94
CA GLY A 153 35.77 23.68 20.04
C GLY A 153 37.03 24.39 20.52
N LYS A 154 38.14 23.66 20.75
CA LYS A 154 39.45 24.22 21.07
C LYS A 154 40.46 23.85 19.98
N ILE A 155 41.49 24.67 19.84
CA ILE A 155 42.50 24.50 18.78
C ILE A 155 43.89 24.51 19.40
N ASP A 156 44.79 23.69 18.86
CA ASP A 156 46.21 23.67 19.14
C ASP A 156 46.50 23.67 20.66
N CYS A 157 47.31 24.63 21.12
CA CYS A 157 47.72 24.77 22.51
C CYS A 157 46.59 25.18 23.47
N ALA A 158 45.44 25.63 22.93
CA ALA A 158 44.27 25.87 23.75
C ALA A 158 43.53 24.57 24.06
N ASP A 159 43.82 23.51 23.31
CA ASP A 159 43.22 22.20 23.48
C ASP A 159 43.94 21.33 24.54
N SER A 160 43.14 20.55 25.28
CA SER A 160 43.63 19.70 26.36
C SER A 160 44.30 18.41 25.89
N ASP A 161 43.94 17.87 24.74
CA ASP A 161 44.53 16.68 24.15
C ASP A 161 45.94 16.97 23.62
N CYS A 162 46.16 18.22 23.22
CA CYS A 162 47.47 18.77 22.89
C CYS A 162 48.44 18.91 24.08
N SER A 163 47.96 18.76 25.32
CA SER A 163 48.79 18.82 26.53
C SER A 163 49.77 17.66 26.69
N SER A 164 49.52 16.55 25.99
CA SER A 164 50.33 15.33 26.06
C SER A 164 51.37 15.19 24.93
N SER A 165 51.34 16.11 23.95
CA SER A 165 52.27 16.09 22.82
C SER A 165 53.69 16.47 23.29
N SER A 166 54.48 15.46 23.65
CA SER A 166 55.88 15.58 24.06
C SER A 166 56.82 15.92 22.89
N SER A 167 56.42 16.86 22.03
CA SER A 167 57.19 17.39 20.92
C SER A 167 56.99 18.89 20.88
N SER A 168 58.11 19.61 20.84
CA SER A 168 58.33 21.05 20.89
C SER A 168 57.63 21.88 19.77
N SER A 169 56.39 21.57 19.42
CA SER A 169 55.70 22.08 18.23
C SER A 169 54.44 22.90 18.52
N CYS A 170 53.98 23.01 19.78
CA CYS A 170 53.09 24.11 20.18
C CYS A 170 53.90 25.42 20.17
N VAL A 171 54.11 25.98 18.98
CA VAL A 171 54.78 27.27 18.81
C VAL A 171 53.71 28.34 18.97
N GLN A 172 53.58 28.87 20.19
CA GLN A 172 53.10 30.24 20.35
C GLN A 172 54.03 31.14 19.52
N VAL A 173 53.60 31.54 18.32
CA VAL A 173 54.30 32.52 17.49
C VAL A 173 54.17 33.85 18.19
N GLY A 174 55.08 34.08 19.12
CA GLY A 174 55.09 35.26 19.94
C GLY A 174 56.25 36.19 19.59
N CYS A 175 55.91 37.44 19.31
CA CYS A 175 56.84 38.50 18.96
C CYS A 175 57.85 38.83 20.08
N VAL A 176 58.92 39.56 19.75
CA VAL A 176 59.89 40.04 20.73
C VAL A 176 59.31 41.22 21.50
N ASN A 177 59.29 41.14 22.83
CA ASN A 177 58.73 42.15 23.72
C ASN A 177 59.30 43.56 23.42
N GLY A 178 58.44 44.52 23.08
CA GLY A 178 58.81 45.88 22.65
C GLY A 178 59.00 46.08 21.14
N ALA A 179 58.96 45.03 20.32
CA ALA A 179 58.92 45.20 18.86
C ALA A 179 57.61 45.87 18.42
N THR A 180 57.65 46.58 17.29
CA THR A 180 56.47 47.19 16.65
C THR A 180 56.35 46.74 15.21
N GLN A 181 55.14 46.54 14.72
CA GLN A 181 54.87 46.28 13.31
C GLN A 181 53.61 47.00 12.82
N ILE A 182 53.55 47.25 11.50
CA ILE A 182 52.35 47.78 10.86
C ILE A 182 51.29 46.67 10.84
N CYS A 183 50.04 47.05 11.10
CA CYS A 183 48.87 46.16 11.05
C CYS A 183 47.76 46.80 10.22
N GLY A 184 46.78 46.00 9.81
CA GLY A 184 45.78 46.40 8.83
C GLY A 184 46.19 46.02 7.41
N THR A 185 45.20 45.72 6.56
CA THR A 185 45.40 45.12 5.23
C THR A 185 45.56 46.16 4.13
N THR A 186 44.90 47.31 4.25
CA THR A 186 44.83 48.34 3.20
C THR A 186 44.60 49.73 3.79
N ASP A 187 44.79 50.75 2.96
CA ASP A 187 44.42 52.15 3.21
C ASP A 187 43.35 52.60 2.19
N ALA A 188 42.51 51.66 1.73
CA ALA A 188 41.40 51.89 0.82
C ALA A 188 40.13 52.27 1.60
N GLY A 189 39.29 53.12 1.01
CA GLY A 189 38.07 53.60 1.66
C GLY A 189 38.34 54.42 2.92
N GLU A 190 37.56 54.16 3.98
CA GLU A 190 37.75 54.75 5.32
C GLU A 190 38.83 54.03 6.14
N CYS A 191 39.41 52.96 5.60
CA CYS A 191 40.32 52.10 6.33
C CYS A 191 41.72 52.71 6.42
N ASN A 192 42.35 52.52 7.57
CA ASN A 192 43.66 53.05 7.88
C ASN A 192 44.52 51.97 8.53
N LYS A 193 45.76 51.79 8.07
CA LYS A 193 46.73 50.92 8.75
C LYS A 193 47.10 51.46 10.13
N GLY A 194 47.28 50.54 11.08
CA GLY A 194 47.68 50.82 12.45
C GLY A 194 49.07 50.31 12.80
N VAL A 195 49.38 50.33 14.11
CA VAL A 195 50.61 49.73 14.66
C VAL A 195 50.27 48.79 15.82
N GLN A 196 50.86 47.60 15.81
CA GLN A 196 50.85 46.67 16.95
C GLN A 196 52.17 46.76 17.69
N THR A 197 52.12 46.71 19.01
CA THR A 197 53.31 46.63 19.87
C THR A 197 53.32 45.31 20.59
N CYS A 198 54.46 44.63 20.59
CA CYS A 198 54.60 43.36 21.25
C CYS A 198 54.70 43.53 22.77
N SER A 199 53.83 42.85 23.52
CA SER A 199 53.91 42.71 24.96
C SER A 199 53.82 41.24 25.36
N SER A 200 54.79 40.75 26.15
CA SER A 200 54.79 39.39 26.71
C SER A 200 54.65 38.27 25.67
N GLY A 201 55.24 38.45 24.49
CA GLY A 201 55.15 37.46 23.42
C GLY A 201 53.84 37.53 22.63
N GLN A 202 53.01 38.56 22.77
CA GLN A 202 51.83 38.75 21.93
C GLN A 202 51.78 40.16 21.37
N TRP A 203 51.39 40.27 20.09
CA TRP A 203 51.11 41.58 19.49
C TRP A 203 49.86 42.16 20.15
N SER A 204 49.90 43.44 20.51
CA SER A 204 48.71 44.15 20.97
C SER A 204 47.63 44.15 19.88
N ALA A 205 46.41 44.54 20.24
CA ALA A 205 45.44 44.99 19.25
C ALA A 205 46.06 46.06 18.33
N CYS A 206 45.61 46.10 17.08
CA CYS A 206 46.04 47.10 16.12
C CYS A 206 45.58 48.47 16.63
N GLY A 207 46.53 49.29 17.08
CA GLY A 207 46.28 50.55 17.76
C GLY A 207 46.68 51.77 16.94
N GLY A 208 46.46 52.95 17.50
CA GLY A 208 46.71 54.23 16.84
C GLY A 208 45.50 54.70 16.04
N ALA A 209 45.71 55.11 14.79
CA ALA A 209 44.66 55.56 13.87
C ALA A 209 44.01 54.42 13.07
N TYR A 210 44.10 53.17 13.56
CA TYR A 210 43.61 52.00 12.85
C TYR A 210 42.09 52.05 12.63
N VAL A 211 41.66 51.86 11.38
CA VAL A 211 40.28 51.60 10.98
C VAL A 211 40.31 50.35 10.10
N GLY A 212 39.69 49.26 10.58
CA GLY A 212 39.67 47.97 9.88
C GLY A 212 38.43 47.77 9.02
N PRO A 213 38.41 46.71 8.18
CA PRO A 213 37.22 46.33 7.43
C PRO A 213 35.99 46.16 8.33
N ALA A 214 34.91 46.82 7.96
CA ALA A 214 33.60 46.71 8.55
C ALA A 214 32.61 46.14 7.52
N THR A 215 31.41 45.78 7.97
CA THR A 215 30.35 45.37 7.05
C THR A 215 29.96 46.53 6.16
N GLU A 216 30.00 46.29 4.85
CA GLU A 216 29.66 47.25 3.82
C GLU A 216 28.22 47.78 3.96
N ILE A 217 28.05 49.10 3.99
CA ILE A 217 26.75 49.75 3.90
C ILE A 217 26.59 50.21 2.45
N CYS A 218 25.94 49.38 1.65
CA CYS A 218 25.82 49.62 0.22
C CYS A 218 25.29 51.03 -0.12
N GLY A 219 25.88 51.68 -1.12
CA GLY A 219 25.37 52.90 -1.76
C GLY A 219 25.47 54.18 -0.91
N ASN A 220 26.25 54.16 0.16
CA ASN A 220 26.54 55.36 0.96
C ASN A 220 27.78 56.14 0.45
N ASN A 221 28.47 55.64 -0.59
CA ASN A 221 29.73 56.14 -1.16
C ASN A 221 30.95 56.01 -0.24
N ILE A 222 30.92 55.08 0.70
CA ILE A 222 32.00 54.76 1.62
C ILE A 222 32.32 53.27 1.43
N ASP A 223 33.61 52.96 1.26
CA ASP A 223 34.13 51.60 1.19
C ASP A 223 34.50 51.18 2.62
N GLU A 224 33.57 50.51 3.31
CA GLU A 224 33.72 50.09 4.71
C GLU A 224 34.42 48.74 4.83
N ASP A 225 34.24 47.84 3.86
CA ASP A 225 34.90 46.54 3.83
C ASP A 225 36.35 46.60 3.28
N CYS A 226 36.76 47.78 2.83
CA CYS A 226 38.08 48.12 2.30
C CYS A 226 38.48 47.34 1.05
N ASN A 227 37.54 46.87 0.24
CA ASN A 227 37.82 46.13 -0.98
C ASN A 227 38.20 47.04 -2.16
N GLY A 228 38.05 48.36 -2.01
CA GLY A 228 38.37 49.38 -3.00
C GLY A 228 37.17 49.93 -3.79
N VAL A 229 35.95 49.47 -3.52
CA VAL A 229 34.71 49.95 -4.14
C VAL A 229 33.53 49.93 -3.16
N ASP A 230 32.69 50.97 -3.17
CA ASP A 230 31.40 50.94 -2.49
C ASP A 230 30.46 49.94 -3.20
N LEU A 231 29.86 49.03 -2.43
CA LEU A 231 28.87 48.09 -2.94
C LEU A 231 27.60 48.83 -3.40
N VAL A 232 27.20 48.68 -4.66
CA VAL A 232 25.92 49.22 -5.12
C VAL A 232 24.77 48.40 -4.52
N CYS A 233 23.85 49.05 -3.81
CA CYS A 233 22.66 48.35 -3.29
C CYS A 233 21.84 47.74 -4.42
N PRO A 234 21.35 46.49 -4.26
CA PRO A 234 20.30 45.98 -5.13
C PRO A 234 19.02 46.79 -4.88
N ILE A 235 18.66 47.64 -5.84
CA ILE A 235 17.33 48.26 -5.90
C ILE A 235 16.28 47.16 -6.06
N THR A 236 15.55 46.83 -4.98
CA THR A 236 14.34 46.01 -5.08
C THR A 236 13.24 46.87 -5.70
N ALA A 237 13.09 46.78 -7.02
CA ALA A 237 11.88 47.26 -7.69
C ALA A 237 10.69 46.42 -7.20
N CYS A 238 9.60 47.06 -6.80
CA CYS A 238 8.33 46.40 -6.57
C CYS A 238 7.83 45.94 -7.94
N THR A 239 7.71 44.63 -8.14
CA THR A 239 7.19 44.03 -9.37
C THR A 239 5.81 43.44 -9.11
N ASP A 240 4.79 44.13 -9.60
CA ASP A 240 3.42 43.63 -9.66
C ASP A 240 3.32 42.71 -10.89
N THR A 241 3.15 41.41 -10.65
CA THR A 241 3.23 40.39 -11.72
C THR A 241 1.88 40.05 -12.32
N ASP A 242 0.77 40.45 -11.69
CA ASP A 242 -0.59 40.28 -12.22
C ASP A 242 -1.21 41.59 -12.76
N ALA A 243 -0.48 42.71 -12.66
CA ALA A 243 -0.85 44.02 -13.19
C ALA A 243 -2.22 44.54 -12.68
N GLY A 244 -2.63 44.11 -11.49
CA GLY A 244 -3.94 44.45 -10.91
C GLY A 244 -5.13 43.84 -11.66
N ILE A 245 -4.90 42.75 -12.41
CA ILE A 245 -5.94 41.99 -13.09
C ILE A 245 -6.16 40.68 -12.33
N ASN A 246 -7.21 40.66 -11.49
CA ASN A 246 -7.75 39.41 -10.94
C ASN A 246 -8.27 38.53 -12.10
N TYR A 247 -7.44 37.60 -12.59
CA TYR A 247 -7.87 36.69 -13.65
C TYR A 247 -8.85 35.65 -13.10
N THR A 248 -10.12 35.84 -13.45
CA THR A 248 -11.09 34.76 -13.63
C THR A 248 -11.34 34.58 -15.13
N ILE A 249 -10.79 33.52 -15.75
CA ILE A 249 -11.34 32.95 -16.98
C ILE A 249 -11.26 31.43 -16.92
N ALA A 250 -12.39 30.78 -17.19
CA ALA A 250 -12.57 29.34 -17.27
C ALA A 250 -11.57 28.68 -18.24
N GLY A 251 -10.98 27.56 -17.80
CA GLY A 251 -10.40 26.56 -18.71
C GLY A 251 -8.93 26.71 -19.11
N SER A 252 -8.13 27.53 -18.44
CA SER A 252 -6.66 27.55 -18.67
C SER A 252 -5.90 27.11 -17.42
N ALA A 253 -5.41 25.86 -17.43
CA ALA A 253 -4.37 25.43 -16.52
C ALA A 253 -3.07 26.14 -16.90
N TYR A 254 -2.67 27.15 -16.14
CA TYR A 254 -1.34 27.73 -16.28
C TYR A 254 -0.36 27.03 -15.32
N ASN A 255 0.74 26.59 -15.92
CA ASN A 255 1.86 25.93 -15.27
C ASN A 255 2.55 26.90 -14.30
N LEU A 256 2.53 26.58 -13.01
CA LEU A 256 2.99 27.42 -11.89
C LEU A 256 4.52 27.50 -11.74
N THR A 257 5.30 27.31 -12.80
CA THR A 257 6.77 27.24 -12.73
C THR A 257 7.51 28.57 -12.95
N PHE A 258 6.80 29.70 -13.07
CA PHE A 258 7.46 31.01 -13.26
C PHE A 258 6.85 32.15 -12.42
N LEU A 259 6.91 32.04 -11.09
CA LEU A 259 6.71 33.21 -10.21
C LEU A 259 7.68 33.17 -9.02
N ASN A 260 8.93 33.57 -9.27
CA ASN A 260 9.86 33.96 -8.21
C ASN A 260 9.58 35.42 -7.79
N SER A 261 8.75 35.51 -6.75
CA SER A 261 8.44 36.62 -5.84
C SER A 261 7.54 37.78 -6.29
N PRO A 262 6.52 38.14 -5.48
CA PRO A 262 6.05 37.52 -4.21
C PRO A 262 4.61 36.95 -4.34
N LYS A 263 4.21 35.84 -3.72
CA LYS A 263 4.04 35.61 -2.27
C LYS A 263 3.30 36.72 -1.48
N GLN A 264 2.75 37.77 -2.10
CA GLN A 264 2.09 38.86 -1.36
C GLN A 264 0.57 38.73 -1.24
N ASP A 265 -0.09 38.13 -2.22
CA ASP A 265 -1.53 37.87 -2.12
C ASP A 265 -1.80 36.66 -1.23
N TYR A 266 -2.72 36.84 -0.28
CA TYR A 266 -3.10 35.77 0.62
C TYR A 266 -4.58 35.80 0.92
N CYS A 267 -5.15 34.61 1.15
CA CYS A 267 -6.53 34.50 1.57
C CYS A 267 -6.65 34.98 3.02
N ILE A 268 -7.43 36.04 3.24
CA ILE A 268 -7.86 36.46 4.58
C ILE A 268 -8.81 35.38 5.14
N ASN A 269 -9.69 34.87 4.30
CA ASN A 269 -10.56 33.73 4.56
C ASN A 269 -11.02 33.10 3.22
N ASN A 270 -11.86 32.07 3.27
CA ASN A 270 -12.36 31.39 2.08
C ASN A 270 -13.20 32.26 1.11
N THR A 271 -13.57 33.50 1.47
CA THR A 271 -14.33 34.42 0.63
C THR A 271 -13.60 35.72 0.32
N HIS A 272 -12.55 36.06 1.07
CA HIS A 272 -11.82 37.31 0.92
C HIS A 272 -10.32 37.07 0.76
N LEU A 273 -9.71 37.76 -0.19
CA LEU A 273 -8.26 37.80 -0.36
C LEU A 273 -7.75 39.20 -0.06
N ASN A 274 -6.50 39.29 0.35
CA ASN A 274 -5.77 40.55 0.44
C ASN A 274 -4.95 40.70 -0.84
N GLU A 275 -5.36 41.62 -1.69
CA GLU A 275 -4.76 41.90 -3.00
C GLU A 275 -3.67 42.95 -2.81
N SER A 276 -2.45 42.64 -3.23
CA SER A 276 -1.29 43.52 -3.10
C SER A 276 -0.83 44.00 -4.48
N SER A 277 -0.62 45.31 -4.62
CA SER A 277 -0.13 45.92 -5.87
C SER A 277 0.99 46.93 -5.61
N CYS A 278 1.71 47.30 -6.66
CA CYS A 278 2.79 48.29 -6.58
C CYS A 278 2.26 49.70 -6.85
N SER A 279 2.48 50.62 -5.91
CA SER A 279 2.19 52.03 -6.10
C SER A 279 3.19 52.71 -7.05
N VAL A 280 2.82 53.90 -7.54
CA VAL A 280 3.68 54.76 -8.40
C VAL A 280 5.02 55.15 -7.78
N ASN A 281 5.18 55.01 -6.46
CA ASN A 281 6.40 55.28 -5.72
C ASN A 281 7.16 54.01 -5.33
N ASN A 282 6.87 52.88 -5.98
CA ASN A 282 7.53 51.59 -5.73
C ASN A 282 7.27 51.02 -4.32
N ALA A 283 6.16 51.41 -3.67
CA ALA A 283 5.70 50.87 -2.39
C ALA A 283 4.54 49.88 -2.58
N VAL A 284 4.50 48.81 -1.80
CA VAL A 284 3.41 47.82 -1.79
C VAL A 284 2.18 48.42 -1.12
N ILE A 285 1.03 48.36 -1.79
CA ILE A 285 -0.29 48.70 -1.26
C ILE A 285 -1.16 47.45 -1.25
N SER A 286 -1.93 47.22 -0.19
CA SER A 286 -2.82 46.05 -0.09
C SER A 286 -4.25 46.44 0.27
N GLN A 287 -5.21 45.74 -0.31
CA GLN A 287 -6.64 45.96 -0.07
C GLN A 287 -7.42 44.63 -0.04
N PRO A 288 -8.45 44.52 0.81
CA PRO A 288 -9.31 43.33 0.84
C PRO A 288 -10.23 43.29 -0.38
N TYR A 289 -10.26 42.15 -1.06
CA TYR A 289 -11.17 41.84 -2.16
C TYR A 289 -12.10 40.68 -1.79
N ASN A 290 -13.40 40.80 -2.08
CA ASN A 290 -14.39 39.76 -1.83
C ASN A 290 -14.66 38.93 -3.09
N CYS A 291 -14.15 37.70 -3.11
CA CYS A 291 -14.32 36.76 -4.22
C CYS A 291 -15.79 36.44 -4.53
N LYS A 292 -16.71 36.56 -3.55
CA LYS A 292 -18.15 36.29 -3.79
C LYS A 292 -18.81 37.31 -4.71
N LEU A 293 -18.17 38.44 -4.99
CA LEU A 293 -18.64 39.40 -6.00
C LEU A 293 -18.58 38.83 -7.43
N LEU A 294 -17.70 37.85 -7.67
CA LEU A 294 -17.58 37.13 -8.95
C LEU A 294 -18.66 36.04 -9.10
N GLY A 295 -19.23 35.58 -7.98
CA GLY A 295 -20.32 34.62 -7.95
C GLY A 295 -20.30 33.73 -6.70
N ALA A 296 -21.41 33.03 -6.43
CA ALA A 296 -21.53 32.15 -5.26
C ALA A 296 -20.51 31.00 -5.24
N ALA A 297 -20.07 30.55 -6.42
CA ALA A 297 -19.11 29.47 -6.62
C ALA A 297 -17.63 29.88 -6.42
N TYR A 298 -17.34 31.19 -6.33
CA TYR A 298 -15.98 31.67 -6.15
C TYR A 298 -15.55 31.66 -4.68
N SER A 299 -14.31 31.26 -4.42
CA SER A 299 -13.68 31.26 -3.09
C SER A 299 -12.20 31.58 -3.20
N CYS A 300 -11.62 32.14 -2.14
CA CYS A 300 -10.17 32.35 -2.14
C CYS A 300 -9.44 31.02 -1.91
N SER A 301 -8.49 30.69 -2.78
CA SER A 301 -7.54 29.60 -2.63
C SER A 301 -6.17 30.04 -3.15
N GLN A 302 -5.11 29.74 -2.42
CA GLN A 302 -3.72 30.07 -2.80
C GLN A 302 -3.48 31.55 -3.15
N GLY A 303 -4.20 32.47 -2.48
CA GLY A 303 -4.07 33.91 -2.73
C GLY A 303 -4.87 34.42 -3.94
N ALA A 304 -5.68 33.59 -4.58
CA ALA A 304 -6.49 33.98 -5.75
C ALA A 304 -7.98 33.62 -5.58
N CYS A 305 -8.86 34.35 -6.26
CA CYS A 305 -10.27 33.96 -6.38
C CYS A 305 -10.44 32.81 -7.37
N SER A 306 -10.59 31.59 -6.85
CA SER A 306 -10.83 30.37 -7.64
C SER A 306 -12.32 30.05 -7.72
N CYS A 307 -12.78 29.63 -8.90
CA CYS A 307 -14.15 29.17 -9.10
C CYS A 307 -14.23 27.66 -8.83
N ASN A 308 -15.09 27.26 -7.89
CA ASN A 308 -15.37 25.85 -7.61
C ASN A 308 -16.70 25.45 -8.28
N PRO A 309 -16.66 24.80 -9.46
CA PRO A 309 -17.88 24.43 -10.17
C PRO A 309 -18.72 23.45 -9.34
N THR A 310 -20.03 23.64 -9.38
CA THR A 310 -20.99 22.77 -8.70
C THR A 310 -21.73 21.97 -9.76
N TYR A 311 -21.56 20.67 -9.76
CA TYR A 311 -22.12 19.81 -10.78
C TYR A 311 -23.44 19.18 -10.35
N VAL A 312 -24.38 19.09 -11.29
CA VAL A 312 -25.64 18.35 -11.13
C VAL A 312 -25.72 17.23 -12.14
N LYS A 313 -26.21 16.06 -11.71
CA LYS A 313 -26.43 14.93 -12.61
C LYS A 313 -27.60 15.25 -13.55
N SER A 314 -27.33 15.39 -14.85
CA SER A 314 -28.36 15.72 -15.84
C SER A 314 -28.97 14.48 -16.48
N SER A 315 -28.17 13.42 -16.67
CA SER A 315 -28.61 12.14 -17.22
C SER A 315 -27.77 10.98 -16.72
N CYS A 316 -28.30 9.76 -16.84
CA CYS A 316 -27.61 8.53 -16.48
C CYS A 316 -28.07 7.42 -17.42
N ALA A 317 -27.14 6.76 -18.11
CA ALA A 317 -27.43 5.61 -18.95
C ALA A 317 -26.19 4.69 -19.05
N ASN A 318 -26.42 3.37 -19.05
CA ASN A 318 -25.36 2.35 -19.16
C ASN A 318 -24.21 2.58 -18.16
N GLU A 319 -24.55 2.81 -16.90
CA GLU A 319 -23.59 3.06 -15.82
C GLU A 319 -22.64 4.26 -16.06
N ILE A 320 -23.07 5.23 -16.87
CA ILE A 320 -22.39 6.51 -17.11
C ILE A 320 -23.37 7.64 -16.81
N ALA A 321 -23.01 8.51 -15.86
CA ALA A 321 -23.71 9.75 -15.59
C ALA A 321 -23.04 10.93 -16.32
N VAL A 322 -23.86 11.87 -16.77
CA VAL A 322 -23.42 13.19 -17.26
C VAL A 322 -23.64 14.20 -16.13
N PHE A 323 -22.59 14.94 -15.82
CA PHE A 323 -22.54 15.98 -14.81
C PHE A 323 -22.36 17.34 -15.48
N GLU A 324 -23.37 18.18 -15.37
CA GLU A 324 -23.39 19.52 -15.96
C GLU A 324 -23.04 20.56 -14.90
N ASP A 325 -22.23 21.57 -15.28
CA ASP A 325 -21.90 22.66 -14.37
C ASP A 325 -23.14 23.53 -14.11
N ALA A 326 -23.70 23.42 -12.91
CA ALA A 326 -24.80 24.26 -12.44
C ALA A 326 -24.33 25.60 -11.86
N SER A 327 -23.01 25.84 -11.82
CA SER A 327 -22.44 27.09 -11.33
C SER A 327 -22.26 28.12 -12.45
N ALA A 328 -21.87 29.34 -12.06
CA ALA A 328 -21.48 30.39 -13.01
C ALA A 328 -20.01 30.26 -13.46
N CYS A 329 -19.33 29.15 -13.15
CA CYS A 329 -17.93 28.96 -13.52
C CYS A 329 -17.76 28.71 -15.03
N GLY A 330 -18.79 28.19 -15.71
CA GLY A 330 -18.70 27.83 -17.13
C GLY A 330 -17.71 26.69 -17.36
N ALA A 331 -17.57 25.80 -16.37
CA ALA A 331 -16.75 24.61 -16.50
C ALA A 331 -17.38 23.66 -17.50
N SER A 332 -16.55 22.88 -18.20
CA SER A 332 -17.06 21.87 -19.12
C SER A 332 -17.78 20.76 -18.37
N ASP A 333 -18.85 20.25 -18.98
CA ASP A 333 -19.53 19.04 -18.53
C ASP A 333 -18.56 17.86 -18.59
N TYR A 334 -18.75 16.89 -17.69
CA TYR A 334 -17.97 15.67 -17.70
C TYR A 334 -18.87 14.45 -17.49
N THR A 335 -18.32 13.28 -17.79
CA THR A 335 -18.97 12.00 -17.55
C THR A 335 -18.15 11.17 -16.57
N ALA A 336 -18.83 10.38 -15.75
CA ALA A 336 -18.18 9.47 -14.80
C ALA A 336 -18.98 8.15 -14.65
N PRO A 337 -18.33 7.05 -14.25
CA PRO A 337 -19.03 5.83 -13.82
C PRO A 337 -20.02 6.16 -12.70
N TYR A 338 -21.23 5.62 -12.78
CA TYR A 338 -22.29 5.88 -11.81
C TYR A 338 -23.32 4.74 -11.86
N ASP A 339 -23.75 4.26 -10.69
CA ASP A 339 -24.82 3.25 -10.53
C ASP A 339 -26.18 3.83 -10.97
N CYS A 340 -26.51 3.67 -12.25
CA CYS A 340 -27.67 4.32 -12.87
C CYS A 340 -28.99 3.66 -12.50
N ASP A 341 -29.00 2.35 -12.28
CA ASP A 341 -30.19 1.57 -11.92
C ASP A 341 -30.39 1.42 -10.39
N GLY A 342 -29.41 1.84 -9.60
CA GLY A 342 -29.45 1.85 -8.14
C GLY A 342 -29.30 0.47 -7.52
N ASN A 343 -28.73 -0.48 -8.27
CA ASN A 343 -28.61 -1.87 -7.86
C ASN A 343 -27.41 -2.13 -6.92
N GLY A 344 -26.57 -1.13 -6.65
CA GLY A 344 -25.42 -1.23 -5.75
C GLY A 344 -24.10 -1.55 -6.45
N VAL A 345 -24.12 -1.79 -7.77
CA VAL A 345 -22.95 -2.13 -8.59
C VAL A 345 -22.83 -1.21 -9.80
N ILE A 346 -21.60 -0.92 -10.24
CA ILE A 346 -21.31 -0.23 -11.49
C ILE A 346 -20.72 -1.28 -12.44
N SER A 347 -21.46 -1.56 -13.51
CA SER A 347 -21.35 -2.81 -14.24
C SER A 347 -21.71 -2.59 -15.71
N LYS A 348 -20.72 -2.14 -16.50
CA LYS A 348 -20.90 -2.00 -17.95
C LYS A 348 -20.64 -3.35 -18.62
N PRO A 349 -21.37 -3.71 -19.70
CA PRO A 349 -21.10 -4.94 -20.45
C PRO A 349 -19.65 -5.11 -20.89
N SER A 350 -18.90 -4.02 -21.13
CA SER A 350 -17.47 -4.05 -21.48
C SER A 350 -16.53 -4.36 -20.31
N CYS A 351 -16.97 -4.16 -19.07
CA CYS A 351 -16.19 -4.39 -17.86
C CYS A 351 -16.33 -5.83 -17.35
N ILE A 352 -17.44 -6.49 -17.72
CA ILE A 352 -17.81 -7.83 -17.25
C ILE A 352 -17.68 -8.90 -18.38
N SER A 353 -17.05 -8.57 -19.52
CA SER A 353 -16.80 -9.53 -20.61
C SER A 353 -15.30 -9.56 -20.95
N THR A 354 -14.60 -10.69 -21.17
CA THR A 354 -15.00 -12.05 -21.58
C THR A 354 -14.17 -13.18 -20.93
N THR A 355 -13.40 -12.91 -19.87
CA THR A 355 -12.43 -13.88 -19.34
C THR A 355 -12.61 -14.25 -17.87
N ALA A 356 -13.31 -13.42 -17.08
CA ALA A 356 -13.59 -13.67 -15.67
C ALA A 356 -15.07 -13.94 -15.39
N ASP A 357 -15.33 -15.02 -14.64
CA ASP A 357 -16.60 -15.33 -14.00
C ASP A 357 -16.70 -14.56 -12.68
N VAL A 358 -17.83 -13.87 -12.48
CA VAL A 358 -18.13 -13.16 -11.25
C VAL A 358 -19.27 -13.87 -10.54
N SER A 359 -19.13 -14.07 -9.23
CA SER A 359 -20.19 -14.61 -8.37
C SER A 359 -20.33 -13.76 -7.11
N ILE A 360 -21.57 -13.62 -6.63
CA ILE A 360 -21.88 -12.89 -5.40
C ILE A 360 -22.79 -13.79 -4.55
N GLY A 361 -22.51 -13.86 -3.25
CA GLY A 361 -23.38 -14.58 -2.32
C GLY A 361 -22.87 -14.63 -0.89
N GLU A 362 -23.57 -15.42 -0.07
CA GLU A 362 -23.21 -15.68 1.32
C GLU A 362 -23.07 -17.19 1.55
N GLY A 363 -22.00 -17.59 2.26
CA GLY A 363 -21.82 -18.97 2.73
C GLY A 363 -21.73 -19.99 1.60
N MET A 364 -22.75 -20.84 1.45
CA MET A 364 -22.76 -21.94 0.46
C MET A 364 -23.58 -21.61 -0.81
N GLU A 365 -24.20 -20.44 -0.89
CA GLU A 365 -25.08 -20.03 -1.99
C GLU A 365 -24.42 -18.93 -2.84
N PHE A 366 -23.40 -19.30 -3.60
CA PHE A 366 -22.81 -18.44 -4.62
C PHE A 366 -23.66 -18.47 -5.90
N LEU A 367 -24.16 -17.32 -6.32
CA LEU A 367 -24.88 -17.16 -7.57
C LEU A 367 -24.00 -16.42 -8.59
N PRO A 368 -24.06 -16.78 -9.88
CA PRO A 368 -23.45 -15.98 -10.93
C PRO A 368 -23.95 -14.54 -10.85
N PHE A 369 -23.05 -13.59 -11.10
CA PHE A 369 -23.41 -12.18 -11.11
C PHE A 369 -24.54 -11.90 -12.10
N ASP A 370 -25.61 -11.29 -11.59
CA ASP A 370 -26.74 -10.82 -12.38
C ASP A 370 -26.96 -9.34 -12.10
N ASN A 371 -26.74 -8.50 -13.13
CA ASN A 371 -26.92 -7.05 -13.03
C ASN A 371 -28.39 -6.63 -12.86
N SER A 372 -29.35 -7.53 -13.06
CA SER A 372 -30.77 -7.24 -12.82
C SER A 372 -31.16 -7.33 -11.34
N ILE A 373 -30.31 -7.91 -10.50
CA ILE A 373 -30.52 -8.03 -9.06
C ILE A 373 -30.08 -6.74 -8.38
N ASN A 374 -30.89 -6.25 -7.43
CA ASN A 374 -30.52 -5.15 -6.56
C ASN A 374 -29.80 -5.66 -5.30
N TYR A 375 -28.51 -5.37 -5.20
CA TYR A 375 -27.66 -5.70 -4.06
C TYR A 375 -27.64 -4.58 -3.01
N SER A 376 -28.08 -3.36 -3.33
CA SER A 376 -28.09 -2.23 -2.39
C SER A 376 -28.78 -2.59 -1.07
N GLY A 377 -28.06 -2.41 0.04
CA GLY A 377 -28.55 -2.73 1.39
C GLY A 377 -28.51 -4.21 1.76
N ALA A 378 -27.91 -5.07 0.95
CA ALA A 378 -27.77 -6.50 1.25
C ALA A 378 -26.74 -6.81 2.37
N GLY A 379 -26.11 -5.80 2.99
CA GLY A 379 -25.06 -6.03 3.98
C GLY A 379 -23.77 -6.57 3.36
N SER A 380 -22.97 -7.27 4.16
CA SER A 380 -21.71 -7.85 3.72
C SER A 380 -21.94 -9.14 2.93
N GLN A 381 -21.58 -9.12 1.65
CA GLN A 381 -21.64 -10.27 0.76
C GLN A 381 -20.22 -10.67 0.35
N ILE A 382 -20.02 -11.95 0.03
CA ILE A 382 -18.77 -12.42 -0.56
C ILE A 382 -18.85 -12.21 -2.07
N VAL A 383 -17.84 -11.54 -2.62
CA VAL A 383 -17.66 -11.32 -4.05
C VAL A 383 -16.48 -12.16 -4.51
N GLN A 384 -16.69 -12.91 -5.58
CA GLN A 384 -15.67 -13.69 -6.26
C GLN A 384 -15.49 -13.17 -7.69
N VAL A 385 -14.23 -12.93 -8.07
CA VAL A 385 -13.82 -12.57 -9.43
C VAL A 385 -12.75 -13.57 -9.84
N ALA A 386 -13.06 -14.47 -10.77
CA ALA A 386 -12.20 -15.61 -11.09
C ALA A 386 -12.13 -15.89 -12.60
N GLU A 387 -11.01 -16.43 -13.07
CA GLU A 387 -10.88 -16.97 -14.43
C GLU A 387 -10.59 -18.47 -14.34
N GLY A 388 -11.63 -19.31 -14.40
CA GLY A 388 -11.49 -20.74 -14.13
C GLY A 388 -11.39 -21.04 -12.62
N TYR A 389 -10.28 -21.64 -12.16
CA TYR A 389 -10.08 -22.02 -10.74
C TYR A 389 -9.21 -21.03 -9.95
N GLN A 390 -8.69 -20.01 -10.63
CA GLN A 390 -7.83 -18.98 -10.08
C GLN A 390 -8.56 -17.64 -10.08
N GLY A 391 -8.33 -16.83 -9.06
CA GLY A 391 -9.15 -15.65 -8.84
C GLY A 391 -8.93 -15.00 -7.49
N VAL A 392 -9.85 -14.11 -7.16
CA VAL A 392 -9.85 -13.36 -5.90
C VAL A 392 -11.24 -13.40 -5.29
N GLU A 393 -11.28 -13.60 -3.98
CA GLU A 393 -12.47 -13.54 -3.15
C GLU A 393 -12.31 -12.46 -2.08
N PHE A 394 -13.37 -11.70 -1.84
CA PHE A 394 -13.38 -10.65 -0.81
C PHE A 394 -14.79 -10.34 -0.32
N ASP A 395 -14.87 -9.81 0.90
CA ASP A 395 -16.12 -9.31 1.47
C ASP A 395 -16.40 -7.88 0.96
N TRP A 396 -17.62 -7.62 0.49
CA TRP A 396 -18.10 -6.29 0.11
C TRP A 396 -19.40 -5.94 0.84
N ASN A 397 -19.43 -4.76 1.47
CA ASN A 397 -20.61 -4.29 2.19
C ASN A 397 -21.51 -3.43 1.30
N PHE A 398 -22.56 -4.04 0.75
CA PHE A 398 -23.55 -3.36 -0.08
C PHE A 398 -24.49 -2.42 0.69
N SER A 399 -24.41 -2.37 2.02
CA SER A 399 -25.09 -1.35 2.83
C SER A 399 -24.29 -0.05 2.97
N ALA A 400 -23.03 -0.01 2.49
CA ALA A 400 -22.22 1.20 2.49
C ALA A 400 -22.67 2.21 1.41
N SER A 401 -22.25 3.47 1.55
CA SER A 401 -22.52 4.50 0.53
C SER A 401 -21.77 4.24 -0.77
N GLU A 402 -20.61 3.58 -0.70
CA GLU A 402 -19.81 3.20 -1.86
C GLU A 402 -20.51 2.11 -2.69
N LYS A 403 -20.19 2.04 -3.98
CA LYS A 403 -20.76 1.11 -4.96
C LYS A 403 -19.65 0.25 -5.49
N LEU A 404 -19.89 -1.04 -5.69
CA LEU A 404 -18.87 -1.94 -6.23
C LEU A 404 -18.72 -1.67 -7.72
N ASP A 405 -17.58 -1.17 -8.16
CA ASP A 405 -17.32 -0.81 -9.55
C ASP A 405 -16.51 -1.91 -10.24
N PHE A 406 -17.20 -2.79 -10.96
CA PHE A 406 -16.55 -3.83 -11.75
C PHE A 406 -15.72 -3.27 -12.91
N CYS A 407 -15.92 -2.01 -13.31
CA CYS A 407 -15.08 -1.36 -14.31
C CYS A 407 -13.73 -0.89 -13.76
N ASP A 408 -13.59 -0.80 -12.44
CA ASP A 408 -12.33 -0.48 -11.77
C ASP A 408 -11.49 -1.73 -11.45
N ILE A 409 -12.12 -2.90 -11.47
CA ILE A 409 -11.44 -4.18 -11.18
C ILE A 409 -10.74 -4.69 -12.44
N GLU A 410 -9.42 -4.85 -12.35
CA GLU A 410 -8.62 -5.56 -13.33
C GLU A 410 -8.06 -6.84 -12.72
N ILE A 411 -8.34 -7.98 -13.34
CA ILE A 411 -7.73 -9.26 -12.98
C ILE A 411 -6.93 -9.82 -14.16
N LYS A 412 -5.74 -10.34 -13.87
CA LYS A 412 -4.93 -11.10 -14.82
C LYS A 412 -4.51 -12.40 -14.17
N THR A 413 -4.83 -13.49 -14.84
CA THR A 413 -4.49 -14.82 -14.34
C THR A 413 -3.55 -15.54 -15.31
N SER A 414 -2.97 -16.64 -14.86
CA SER A 414 -2.14 -17.49 -15.70
C SER A 414 -2.98 -18.31 -16.68
N SER A 415 -2.38 -18.89 -17.71
CA SER A 415 -3.04 -19.87 -18.58
C SER A 415 -2.43 -21.25 -18.36
N PRO A 416 -3.11 -22.35 -18.75
CA PRO A 416 -2.54 -23.69 -18.69
C PRO A 416 -1.24 -23.88 -19.50
N THR A 417 -0.90 -22.94 -20.38
CA THR A 417 0.34 -22.96 -21.19
C THR A 417 1.50 -22.22 -20.53
N ASN A 418 1.25 -21.50 -19.43
CA ASN A 418 2.28 -20.83 -18.66
C ASN A 418 3.11 -21.86 -17.87
N ASN A 419 4.35 -21.49 -17.55
CA ASN A 419 5.25 -22.36 -16.81
C ASN A 419 4.97 -22.36 -15.30
N PHE A 420 4.25 -21.36 -14.81
CA PHE A 420 3.89 -21.14 -13.41
C PHE A 420 2.56 -20.38 -13.35
N GLY A 421 1.78 -20.60 -12.30
CA GLY A 421 0.57 -19.87 -12.03
C GLY A 421 0.81 -18.49 -11.45
N TYR A 422 -0.13 -17.58 -11.64
CA TYR A 422 -0.16 -16.27 -11.01
C TYR A 422 -1.57 -15.68 -11.05
N VAL A 423 -1.86 -14.80 -10.10
CA VAL A 423 -3.02 -13.90 -10.12
C VAL A 423 -2.53 -12.51 -9.79
N LEU A 424 -2.90 -11.54 -10.62
CA LEU A 424 -2.75 -10.11 -10.37
C LEU A 424 -4.14 -9.52 -10.33
N PHE A 425 -4.45 -8.78 -9.28
CA PHE A 425 -5.72 -8.08 -9.14
C PHE A 425 -5.45 -6.67 -8.66
N ASN A 426 -5.97 -5.71 -9.43
CA ASN A 426 -5.88 -4.28 -9.17
C ASN A 426 -7.28 -3.68 -9.13
N SER A 427 -7.44 -2.70 -8.25
CA SER A 427 -8.62 -1.85 -8.12
C SER A 427 -8.16 -0.58 -7.40
N THR A 428 -8.72 0.56 -7.77
CA THR A 428 -8.60 1.82 -7.01
C THR A 428 -9.54 1.84 -5.80
N GLN A 429 -10.55 0.96 -5.76
CA GLN A 429 -11.39 0.77 -4.59
C GLN A 429 -10.63 0.08 -3.45
N ASN A 430 -10.93 0.48 -2.22
CA ASN A 430 -10.29 -0.06 -1.03
C ASN A 430 -10.87 -1.44 -0.65
N ILE A 431 -10.43 -2.47 -1.37
CA ILE A 431 -10.81 -3.86 -1.14
C ILE A 431 -9.69 -4.53 -0.33
N SER A 432 -9.96 -4.94 0.90
CA SER A 432 -8.98 -5.57 1.80
C SER A 432 -9.42 -6.98 2.24
N ASN A 433 -8.56 -7.69 2.98
CA ASN A 433 -8.84 -9.05 3.48
C ASN A 433 -9.17 -10.07 2.38
N LYS A 434 -8.49 -9.95 1.23
CA LYS A 434 -8.72 -10.79 0.07
C LYS A 434 -8.14 -12.19 0.27
N ILE A 435 -8.79 -13.19 -0.33
CA ILE A 435 -8.29 -14.54 -0.52
C ILE A 435 -7.96 -14.69 -2.01
N VAL A 436 -6.74 -15.13 -2.33
CA VAL A 436 -6.26 -15.28 -3.70
C VAL A 436 -6.05 -16.75 -4.01
N TYR A 437 -6.66 -17.22 -5.09
CA TYR A 437 -6.55 -18.59 -5.59
C TYR A 437 -5.63 -18.59 -6.81
N VAL A 438 -4.51 -19.29 -6.76
CA VAL A 438 -3.52 -19.35 -7.85
C VAL A 438 -3.38 -20.77 -8.34
N ASP A 439 -3.49 -20.98 -9.65
CA ASP A 439 -3.25 -22.30 -10.24
C ASP A 439 -1.84 -22.79 -9.93
N LYS A 440 -1.74 -24.06 -9.53
CA LYS A 440 -0.48 -24.76 -9.31
C LYS A 440 -0.12 -25.50 -10.59
N LEU A 441 0.51 -24.80 -11.54
CA LEU A 441 0.85 -25.37 -12.83
C LEU A 441 2.03 -26.36 -12.74
N ASN A 442 2.87 -26.24 -11.72
CA ASN A 442 3.91 -27.20 -11.43
C ASN A 442 3.55 -28.06 -10.21
N SER A 443 3.33 -29.36 -10.41
CA SER A 443 2.98 -30.28 -9.32
C SER A 443 4.05 -30.40 -8.22
N SER A 444 5.30 -30.01 -8.49
CA SER A 444 6.43 -30.04 -7.54
C SER A 444 6.68 -28.70 -6.82
N SER A 445 6.00 -27.62 -7.20
CA SER A 445 6.05 -26.37 -6.44
C SER A 445 5.40 -26.54 -5.07
N GLY A 446 5.85 -25.75 -4.09
CA GLY A 446 5.31 -25.75 -2.73
C GLY A 446 5.44 -24.38 -2.08
N ALA A 447 5.54 -23.34 -2.89
CA ALA A 447 5.71 -21.97 -2.42
C ALA A 447 5.14 -20.98 -3.45
N VAL A 448 4.77 -19.82 -2.96
CA VAL A 448 4.31 -18.67 -3.74
C VAL A 448 5.15 -17.45 -3.38
N CYS A 449 5.22 -16.50 -4.30
CA CYS A 449 5.74 -15.17 -4.07
C CYS A 449 4.59 -14.18 -4.02
N ILE A 450 4.53 -13.40 -2.95
CA ILE A 450 3.49 -12.39 -2.72
C ILE A 450 4.11 -11.01 -2.93
N LYS A 451 3.39 -10.14 -3.64
CA LYS A 451 3.72 -8.72 -3.81
C LYS A 451 2.49 -7.88 -3.51
N ASP A 452 2.22 -7.68 -2.22
CA ASP A 452 0.98 -7.10 -1.69
C ASP A 452 0.96 -5.57 -1.73
N VAL A 453 1.20 -4.98 -2.91
CA VAL A 453 1.22 -3.52 -3.15
C VAL A 453 0.30 -3.14 -4.31
N SER A 454 -0.20 -1.90 -4.31
CA SER A 454 -1.07 -1.39 -5.38
C SER A 454 -0.36 -1.27 -6.72
N GLY A 455 -1.07 -1.53 -7.81
CA GLY A 455 -0.61 -1.19 -9.17
C GLY A 455 0.35 -2.19 -9.82
N VAL A 456 0.40 -3.44 -9.34
CA VAL A 456 1.18 -4.50 -9.99
C VAL A 456 0.45 -4.95 -11.25
N VAL A 457 0.92 -4.54 -12.42
CA VAL A 457 0.24 -4.76 -13.70
C VAL A 457 0.82 -5.91 -14.51
N SER A 458 2.02 -6.38 -14.16
CA SER A 458 2.71 -7.47 -14.86
C SER A 458 3.47 -8.42 -13.92
N VAL A 459 3.44 -9.71 -14.26
CA VAL A 459 4.20 -10.75 -13.52
C VAL A 459 5.72 -10.61 -13.67
N SER A 460 6.18 -9.84 -14.66
CA SER A 460 7.59 -9.50 -14.82
C SER A 460 8.13 -8.57 -13.74
N GLU A 461 7.24 -7.92 -12.97
CA GLU A 461 7.61 -7.06 -11.85
C GLU A 461 8.01 -7.84 -10.60
N PHE A 462 7.78 -9.16 -10.60
CA PHE A 462 8.30 -10.05 -9.57
C PHE A 462 9.78 -10.31 -9.82
N SER A 463 10.61 -10.21 -8.79
CA SER A 463 11.98 -10.67 -8.84
C SER A 463 12.04 -12.17 -9.12
N SER A 464 13.17 -12.63 -9.65
CA SER A 464 13.34 -14.03 -10.03
C SER A 464 13.24 -15.00 -8.85
N ASN A 465 13.65 -14.56 -7.66
CA ASN A 465 13.78 -15.40 -6.47
C ASN A 465 12.85 -14.98 -5.32
N CYS A 466 11.90 -14.07 -5.57
CA CYS A 466 11.05 -13.51 -4.53
C CYS A 466 11.83 -12.85 -3.38
N SER A 467 12.80 -12.00 -3.73
CA SER A 467 13.75 -11.40 -2.79
C SER A 467 13.76 -9.87 -2.83
N ALA A 468 12.83 -9.25 -3.54
CA ALA A 468 12.68 -7.80 -3.47
C ALA A 468 12.14 -7.38 -2.08
N SER A 469 12.39 -6.14 -1.67
CA SER A 469 11.96 -5.63 -0.36
C SER A 469 10.45 -5.63 -0.14
N ASN A 470 9.67 -5.60 -1.22
CA ASN A 470 8.21 -5.68 -1.22
C ASN A 470 7.68 -7.05 -1.66
N GLU A 471 8.51 -8.08 -1.60
CA GLU A 471 8.15 -9.46 -1.94
C GLU A 471 8.30 -10.38 -0.72
N VAL A 472 7.37 -11.32 -0.60
CA VAL A 472 7.39 -12.33 0.46
C VAL A 472 7.32 -13.71 -0.16
N LEU A 473 8.38 -14.50 0.05
CA LEU A 473 8.39 -15.92 -0.30
C LEU A 473 7.66 -16.70 0.79
N LEU A 474 6.51 -17.27 0.44
CA LEU A 474 5.66 -18.01 1.37
C LEU A 474 5.60 -19.49 0.98
N ILE A 475 5.90 -20.37 1.93
CA ILE A 475 5.80 -21.83 1.77
C ILE A 475 4.35 -22.27 2.01
N CYS A 476 3.88 -23.20 1.17
CA CYS A 476 2.53 -23.72 1.16
C CYS A 476 2.55 -25.26 1.29
N PRO A 477 1.72 -25.86 2.16
CA PRO A 477 0.87 -25.19 3.14
C PRO A 477 1.70 -24.53 4.23
N SER A 478 1.18 -23.45 4.82
CA SER A 478 1.79 -22.81 5.98
C SER A 478 1.83 -23.78 7.16
N PRO A 479 2.89 -23.74 8.01
CA PRO A 479 2.97 -24.53 9.22
C PRO A 479 1.70 -24.37 10.07
N ARG A 480 1.17 -25.49 10.55
CA ARG A 480 0.01 -25.51 11.45
C ARG A 480 0.46 -25.91 12.85
N ASP A 481 -0.15 -25.32 13.85
CA ASP A 481 0.04 -25.75 15.23
C ASP A 481 -0.68 -27.09 15.51
N ASP A 482 -0.54 -27.62 16.72
CA ASP A 482 -1.18 -28.88 17.12
C ASP A 482 -2.72 -28.83 17.10
N SER A 483 -3.31 -27.62 17.03
CA SER A 483 -4.76 -27.42 16.90
C SER A 483 -5.24 -27.42 15.45
N GLY A 484 -4.31 -27.41 14.49
CA GLY A 484 -4.59 -27.35 13.06
C GLY A 484 -4.76 -25.92 12.54
N GLU A 485 -4.62 -24.91 13.39
CA GLU A 485 -4.62 -23.50 13.00
C GLU A 485 -3.24 -23.11 12.43
N PRO A 486 -3.16 -22.12 11.53
CA PRO A 486 -1.89 -21.60 11.07
C PRO A 486 -1.02 -21.18 12.27
N SER A 487 0.13 -21.85 12.43
CA SER A 487 1.10 -21.50 13.46
C SER A 487 1.61 -20.08 13.16
N PRO A 488 1.88 -19.24 14.18
CA PRO A 488 2.45 -17.91 13.97
C PRO A 488 3.85 -18.05 13.36
N THR A 489 3.90 -18.09 12.02
CA THR A 489 5.12 -17.85 11.26
C THR A 489 5.36 -16.35 11.21
N ASN A 490 6.59 -15.91 10.93
CA ASN A 490 6.94 -14.48 10.81
C ASN A 490 6.24 -13.76 9.63
N SER A 491 5.24 -14.37 8.99
CA SER A 491 4.47 -13.84 7.88
C SER A 491 3.03 -13.58 8.33
N ILE A 492 2.50 -12.39 8.01
CA ILE A 492 1.07 -12.07 8.18
C ILE A 492 0.17 -12.81 7.20
N TYR A 493 0.77 -13.38 6.15
CA TYR A 493 0.12 -14.16 5.11
C TYR A 493 0.13 -15.65 5.45
N ASN A 494 -0.98 -16.29 5.14
CA ASN A 494 -1.20 -17.72 5.19
C ASN A 494 -1.31 -18.26 3.76
N CYS A 495 -0.89 -19.51 3.59
CA CYS A 495 -1.06 -20.24 2.36
C CYS A 495 -1.52 -21.67 2.64
N ASP A 496 -2.41 -22.18 1.81
CA ASP A 496 -2.73 -23.60 1.76
C ASP A 496 -2.66 -24.11 0.32
N ILE A 497 -2.70 -25.43 0.18
CA ILE A 497 -2.84 -26.10 -1.09
C ILE A 497 -4.16 -26.86 -1.06
N SER A 498 -4.93 -26.74 -2.12
CA SER A 498 -6.19 -27.47 -2.27
C SER A 498 -6.03 -28.99 -2.16
N GLU A 499 -7.12 -29.69 -1.80
CA GLU A 499 -7.10 -31.15 -1.61
C GLU A 499 -6.67 -31.95 -2.85
N ASP A 500 -6.93 -31.42 -4.05
CA ASP A 500 -6.51 -32.00 -5.32
C ASP A 500 -5.07 -31.62 -5.73
N ASN A 501 -4.39 -30.80 -4.92
CA ASN A 501 -3.03 -30.30 -5.14
C ASN A 501 -2.88 -29.53 -6.47
N LEU A 502 -3.92 -28.80 -6.87
CA LEU A 502 -3.95 -28.02 -8.11
C LEU A 502 -4.02 -26.50 -7.91
N THR A 503 -4.26 -26.03 -6.69
CA THR A 503 -4.47 -24.60 -6.42
C THR A 503 -3.79 -24.19 -5.11
N PHE A 504 -3.04 -23.09 -5.15
CA PHE A 504 -2.60 -22.36 -3.96
C PHE A 504 -3.70 -21.41 -3.49
N ILE A 505 -3.92 -21.33 -2.19
CA ILE A 505 -4.90 -20.45 -1.56
C ILE A 505 -4.13 -19.54 -0.61
N VAL A 506 -4.18 -18.22 -0.79
CA VAL A 506 -3.34 -17.26 -0.06
C VAL A 506 -4.18 -16.15 0.56
N TRP A 507 -3.99 -15.85 1.85
CA TRP A 507 -4.79 -14.85 2.58
C TRP A 507 -4.12 -14.38 3.89
N PRO A 508 -4.52 -13.24 4.46
CA PRO A 508 -5.28 -12.15 3.84
C PRO A 508 -4.38 -11.25 3.00
N LEU A 509 -4.89 -10.67 1.92
CA LEU A 509 -4.16 -9.69 1.11
C LEU A 509 -4.93 -8.36 1.00
N ASN A 510 -4.20 -7.24 0.99
CA ASN A 510 -4.76 -5.92 0.73
C ASN A 510 -4.66 -5.53 -0.75
N HIS A 511 -3.81 -6.22 -1.51
CA HIS A 511 -3.56 -6.14 -2.94
C HIS A 511 -3.22 -7.56 -3.41
N SER A 512 -3.68 -7.96 -4.59
CA SER A 512 -3.77 -9.38 -4.92
C SER A 512 -2.83 -9.77 -6.05
N ALA A 513 -1.52 -9.55 -5.85
CA ALA A 513 -0.48 -10.06 -6.74
C ALA A 513 0.28 -11.23 -6.10
N VAL A 514 0.04 -12.43 -6.63
CA VAL A 514 0.63 -13.69 -6.16
C VAL A 514 1.12 -14.50 -7.35
N LYS A 515 2.31 -15.09 -7.23
CA LYS A 515 2.96 -15.89 -8.28
C LYS A 515 3.46 -17.22 -7.72
N GLU A 516 3.19 -18.32 -8.40
CA GLU A 516 3.77 -19.64 -8.10
C GLU A 516 5.30 -19.62 -8.24
N MET A 517 6.00 -20.20 -7.26
CA MET A 517 7.45 -20.34 -7.29
C MET A 517 7.85 -21.76 -7.70
N LEU A 518 8.52 -21.86 -8.86
CA LEU A 518 9.04 -23.11 -9.38
C LEU A 518 10.30 -23.50 -8.62
N SER A 519 10.19 -24.53 -7.79
CA SER A 519 11.30 -25.34 -7.28
C SER A 519 12.46 -24.57 -6.63
N ILE A 520 12.43 -24.48 -5.30
CA ILE A 520 13.58 -24.21 -4.41
C ILE A 520 14.67 -25.30 -4.48
N THR A 521 14.69 -26.16 -5.52
CA THR A 521 15.65 -27.27 -5.71
C THR A 521 17.09 -26.84 -6.00
N GLY A 522 17.41 -25.56 -5.81
CA GLY A 522 18.79 -25.05 -5.66
C GLY A 522 19.22 -24.85 -4.20
N LEU A 523 18.32 -25.00 -3.23
CA LEU A 523 18.57 -24.84 -1.78
C LEU A 523 18.48 -26.16 -0.99
N VAL A 524 18.11 -27.26 -1.67
CA VAL A 524 18.00 -28.60 -1.07
C VAL A 524 18.59 -29.65 -2.01
N SER A 525 19.92 -29.65 -2.18
CA SER A 525 20.63 -30.83 -2.69
C SER A 525 22.10 -30.91 -2.28
N ASP A 526 22.41 -30.65 -1.02
CA ASP A 526 23.37 -31.48 -0.29
C ASP A 526 23.14 -31.23 1.19
N GLY A 527 23.30 -32.25 2.03
CA GLY A 527 23.10 -32.17 3.48
C GLY A 527 24.16 -31.34 4.22
N THR A 528 24.46 -30.14 3.72
CA THR A 528 25.48 -29.23 4.24
C THR A 528 25.00 -27.76 4.26
N GLY A 529 23.70 -27.53 4.13
CA GLY A 529 23.09 -26.23 4.46
C GLY A 529 22.61 -26.27 5.91
N CYS A 530 23.22 -25.49 6.78
CA CYS A 530 22.75 -25.35 8.15
C CYS A 530 21.51 -24.46 8.13
N PHE A 531 20.34 -25.03 8.43
CA PHE A 531 19.09 -24.28 8.59
C PHE A 531 19.06 -23.72 10.02
N GLU A 532 19.05 -22.40 10.17
CA GLU A 532 19.17 -21.75 11.48
C GLU A 532 18.02 -22.21 12.41
N ASN A 533 18.39 -22.77 13.57
CA ASN A 533 17.46 -23.30 14.54
C ASN A 533 17.36 -22.32 15.71
N TRP A 534 16.48 -21.34 15.57
CA TRP A 534 16.39 -20.24 16.52
C TRP A 534 15.61 -20.63 17.78
N ASN A 535 16.26 -20.50 18.92
CA ASN A 535 15.62 -20.55 20.23
C ASN A 535 15.58 -19.15 20.81
N CYS A 536 14.37 -18.61 20.97
CA CYS A 536 14.15 -17.28 21.50
C CYS A 536 13.66 -17.33 22.94
N THR A 537 14.05 -16.35 23.74
CA THR A 537 13.39 -16.08 25.02
C THR A 537 11.95 -15.61 24.78
N GLU A 538 11.12 -15.67 25.83
CA GLU A 538 9.85 -14.93 25.84
C GLU A 538 10.10 -13.45 25.57
N TRP A 539 9.10 -12.80 24.99
CA TRP A 539 9.05 -11.35 24.87
C TRP A 539 9.10 -10.69 26.25
N SER A 540 9.83 -9.58 26.39
CA SER A 540 9.93 -8.87 27.68
C SER A 540 8.57 -8.40 28.21
N ASP A 541 7.58 -8.22 27.34
CA ASP A 541 6.15 -8.19 27.67
C ASP A 541 5.47 -9.43 27.05
N ALA A 542 5.34 -10.47 27.87
CA ALA A 542 4.75 -11.74 27.48
C ALA A 542 3.22 -11.64 27.22
N VAL A 543 2.55 -10.63 27.80
CA VAL A 543 1.08 -10.49 27.70
C VAL A 543 0.70 -9.90 26.33
N ASN A 544 1.41 -8.85 25.92
CA ASN A 544 1.19 -8.19 24.63
C ASN A 544 2.08 -8.77 23.51
N GLN A 545 2.84 -9.83 23.82
CA GLN A 545 3.84 -10.46 22.94
C GLN A 545 4.74 -9.44 22.25
N CYS A 546 5.34 -8.53 23.03
CA CYS A 546 6.15 -7.41 22.54
C CYS A 546 7.32 -7.11 23.50
N GLY A 547 8.14 -6.13 23.13
CA GLY A 547 9.33 -5.70 23.82
C GLY A 547 10.57 -6.32 23.19
N THR A 548 11.54 -6.71 24.00
CA THR A 548 12.78 -7.35 23.51
C THR A 548 12.78 -8.83 23.84
N LYS A 549 13.23 -9.67 22.91
CA LYS A 549 13.57 -11.07 23.17
C LYS A 549 14.92 -11.38 22.54
N THR A 550 15.67 -12.30 23.11
CA THR A 550 16.96 -12.72 22.55
C THR A 550 16.78 -14.04 21.83
N CYS A 551 17.21 -14.13 20.58
CA CYS A 551 17.16 -15.34 19.79
C CYS A 551 18.59 -15.85 19.54
N ASN A 552 18.86 -17.08 19.96
CA ASN A 552 20.13 -17.73 19.72
C ASN A 552 19.94 -18.83 18.69
N ASP A 553 20.82 -18.86 17.70
CA ASP A 553 20.89 -19.94 16.74
C ASP A 553 21.52 -21.18 17.40
N LEU A 554 20.70 -22.20 17.66
CA LEU A 554 21.13 -23.42 18.36
C LEU A 554 22.08 -24.29 17.55
N ASN A 555 22.07 -24.18 16.22
CA ASN A 555 22.99 -24.92 15.36
C ASN A 555 24.06 -24.03 14.69
N ASN A 556 24.16 -22.75 15.09
CA ASN A 556 25.24 -21.82 14.75
C ASN A 556 25.61 -21.82 13.26
N CYS A 557 24.60 -21.67 12.41
CA CYS A 557 24.70 -21.71 10.96
C CYS A 557 25.47 -20.51 10.38
N GLY A 558 25.61 -19.41 11.12
CA GLY A 558 26.41 -18.24 10.72
C GLY A 558 25.77 -17.37 9.64
N THR A 559 24.51 -17.62 9.33
CA THR A 559 23.66 -16.82 8.43
C THR A 559 22.53 -16.15 9.24
N ASN A 560 21.84 -15.15 8.68
CA ASN A 560 20.69 -14.47 9.31
C ASN A 560 19.42 -14.52 8.43
N LEU A 561 19.30 -15.53 7.55
CA LEU A 561 18.26 -15.60 6.52
C LEU A 561 16.86 -15.91 7.09
N SER A 562 16.78 -16.50 8.28
CA SER A 562 15.53 -16.85 8.98
C SER A 562 15.48 -16.33 10.42
N ARG A 563 16.33 -15.35 10.76
CA ARG A 563 16.46 -14.81 12.13
C ARG A 563 15.14 -14.16 12.59
N PRO A 564 14.55 -14.63 13.71
CA PRO A 564 13.34 -14.02 14.26
C PRO A 564 13.60 -12.61 14.78
N LEU A 565 12.59 -11.75 14.71
CA LEU A 565 12.63 -10.39 15.25
C LEU A 565 12.91 -10.43 16.76
N GLU A 566 13.94 -9.73 17.20
CA GLU A 566 14.36 -9.63 18.62
C GLU A 566 13.83 -8.38 19.31
N ILE A 567 13.24 -7.45 18.54
CA ILE A 567 12.65 -6.21 19.06
C ILE A 567 11.29 -6.00 18.39
N LYS A 568 10.25 -5.88 19.20
CA LYS A 568 8.87 -5.56 18.78
C LYS A 568 8.35 -4.49 19.74
N SER A 569 7.87 -3.34 19.29
CA SER A 569 7.45 -2.28 20.23
C SER A 569 6.20 -2.69 21.00
N CYS A 570 6.15 -2.37 22.30
CA CYS A 570 4.95 -2.53 23.12
C CYS A 570 4.05 -1.31 23.03
N VAL A 571 2.80 -1.55 22.64
CA VAL A 571 1.76 -0.53 22.68
C VAL A 571 1.17 -0.54 24.09
N LEU A 572 1.50 0.46 24.89
CA LEU A 572 0.83 0.69 26.16
C LEU A 572 -0.52 1.36 25.87
N ILE A 573 -1.60 0.58 25.96
CA ILE A 573 -2.96 1.13 25.99
C ILE A 573 -3.09 1.96 27.27
N GLY A 574 -3.14 3.28 27.11
CA GLY A 574 -3.36 4.21 28.22
C GLY A 574 -4.76 4.06 28.78
N GLU A 575 -4.86 3.58 30.01
CA GLU A 575 -6.08 3.65 30.81
C GLU A 575 -6.39 5.14 31.10
N THR A 576 -7.62 5.57 30.80
CA THR A 576 -8.17 6.80 31.35
C THR A 576 -9.24 6.44 32.38
N GLU A 577 -9.10 7.09 33.53
CA GLU A 577 -9.89 6.92 34.75
C GLU A 577 -11.35 7.36 34.59
N GLY A 578 -12.23 6.66 35.31
CA GLY A 578 -13.36 7.26 36.03
C GLY A 578 -14.72 7.29 35.33
N ASP A 579 -15.60 6.34 35.67
CA ASP A 579 -16.79 6.69 36.45
C ASP A 579 -17.44 5.45 37.10
N GLU A 580 -17.81 5.62 38.37
CA GLU A 580 -18.48 4.64 39.23
C GLU A 580 -19.91 4.34 38.73
N PHE A 581 -20.27 3.06 38.66
CA PHE A 581 -21.66 2.65 38.87
C PHE A 581 -21.76 1.27 39.54
N GLU A 582 -22.52 1.24 40.63
CA GLU A 582 -22.59 0.17 41.63
C GLU A 582 -23.27 -1.13 41.16
N THR A 583 -22.68 -2.23 41.66
CA THR A 583 -23.22 -3.53 42.07
C THR A 583 -24.63 -3.95 41.60
N GLY A 584 -24.66 -4.99 40.76
CA GLY A 584 -25.82 -5.85 40.50
C GLY A 584 -25.40 -7.30 40.41
N THR A 585 -26.07 -8.16 41.16
CA THR A 585 -25.72 -9.53 41.54
C THR A 585 -25.70 -10.56 40.40
N SER A 586 -24.81 -11.54 40.57
CA SER A 586 -24.64 -12.74 39.76
C SER A 586 -25.88 -13.66 39.73
N GLU A 587 -26.36 -14.01 38.53
CA GLU A 587 -27.15 -15.22 38.31
C GLU A 587 -26.40 -16.14 37.32
N SER A 588 -26.07 -17.32 37.84
CA SER A 588 -25.49 -18.45 37.11
C SER A 588 -26.51 -19.05 36.14
N ARG A 589 -26.17 -19.10 34.84
CA ARG A 589 -26.98 -19.80 33.83
C ARG A 589 -26.68 -21.30 33.86
N GLU A 590 -27.65 -22.08 34.33
CA GLU A 590 -27.66 -23.54 34.28
C GLU A 590 -27.46 -24.09 32.86
N SER A 591 -26.58 -25.09 32.74
CA SER A 591 -26.34 -25.87 31.51
C SER A 591 -27.41 -26.96 31.33
N ASN A 592 -28.07 -26.93 30.17
CA ASN A 592 -29.08 -27.90 29.73
C ASN A 592 -28.47 -29.29 29.45
N THR A 593 -28.32 -30.12 30.48
CA THR A 593 -27.81 -31.50 30.36
C THR A 593 -28.88 -32.55 30.00
N LYS A 594 -30.12 -32.15 29.70
CA LYS A 594 -31.24 -33.10 29.49
C LYS A 594 -31.49 -33.49 28.03
N SER A 595 -30.96 -32.78 27.03
CA SER A 595 -31.21 -33.11 25.60
C SER A 595 -30.29 -34.21 25.03
N VAL A 596 -29.09 -34.39 25.56
CA VAL A 596 -28.10 -35.34 25.01
C VAL A 596 -28.47 -36.80 25.33
N LEU A 597 -29.12 -37.04 26.47
CA LEU A 597 -29.48 -38.40 26.91
C LEU A 597 -30.58 -39.04 26.04
N PHE A 598 -31.53 -38.25 25.53
CA PHE A 598 -32.62 -38.76 24.68
C PHE A 598 -32.13 -39.12 23.27
N ILE A 599 -31.12 -38.42 22.76
CA ILE A 599 -30.53 -38.69 21.45
C ILE A 599 -29.75 -40.01 21.48
N ILE A 600 -28.98 -40.24 22.55
CA ILE A 600 -28.22 -41.49 22.73
C ILE A 600 -29.16 -42.69 22.86
N LEU A 601 -30.25 -42.58 23.62
CA LEU A 601 -31.26 -43.65 23.74
C LEU A 601 -31.98 -43.94 22.41
N GLY A 602 -32.22 -42.92 21.60
CA GLY A 602 -32.79 -43.07 20.25
C GLY A 602 -31.89 -43.84 19.29
N ILE A 603 -30.59 -43.53 19.29
CA ILE A 603 -29.59 -44.19 18.42
C ILE A 603 -29.43 -45.66 18.81
N VAL A 604 -29.37 -45.97 20.11
CA VAL A 604 -29.30 -47.36 20.61
C VAL A 604 -30.55 -48.16 20.23
N GLY A 605 -31.74 -47.55 20.28
CA GLY A 605 -32.99 -48.16 19.84
C GLY A 605 -33.01 -48.49 18.35
N LEU A 606 -32.51 -47.59 17.50
CA LEU A 606 -32.43 -47.77 16.06
C LEU A 606 -31.49 -48.94 15.69
N ILE A 607 -30.33 -49.03 16.35
CA ILE A 607 -29.35 -50.10 16.12
C ILE A 607 -29.94 -51.47 16.49
N LEU A 608 -30.70 -51.57 17.58
CA LEU A 608 -31.35 -52.83 17.98
C LEU A 608 -32.43 -53.28 16.99
N ILE A 609 -33.17 -52.34 16.40
CA ILE A 609 -34.18 -52.63 15.37
C ILE A 609 -33.50 -53.13 14.08
N ILE A 610 -32.41 -52.50 13.66
CA ILE A 610 -31.64 -52.93 12.49
C ILE A 610 -31.05 -54.33 12.73
N PHE A 611 -30.55 -54.61 13.93
CA PHE A 611 -30.02 -55.93 14.27
C PHE A 611 -31.10 -57.02 14.25
N LEU A 612 -32.32 -56.71 14.72
CA LEU A 612 -33.48 -57.61 14.62
C LEU A 612 -33.86 -57.87 13.16
N ILE A 613 -33.91 -56.83 12.31
CA ILE A 613 -34.22 -56.97 10.88
C ILE A 613 -33.20 -57.87 10.19
N LEU A 614 -31.90 -57.66 10.43
CA LEU A 614 -30.83 -58.49 9.87
C LEU A 614 -30.88 -59.94 10.37
N HIS A 615 -31.25 -60.14 11.64
CA HIS A 615 -31.46 -61.48 12.21
C HIS A 615 -32.62 -62.22 11.55
N PHE A 616 -33.72 -61.52 11.20
CA PHE A 616 -34.84 -62.12 10.48
C PHE A 616 -34.56 -62.36 9.00
N MET A 617 -33.76 -61.50 8.35
CA MET A 617 -33.34 -61.69 6.96
C MET A 617 -32.40 -62.90 6.78
N LYS A 618 -31.63 -63.26 7.82
CA LYS A 618 -30.72 -64.42 7.78
C LYS A 618 -31.44 -65.79 7.88
N ARG A 619 -32.72 -65.83 8.24
CA ARG A 619 -33.50 -67.08 8.37
C ARG A 619 -34.24 -67.52 7.11
N GLY A 620 -34.24 -66.73 6.04
CA GLY A 620 -34.98 -67.03 4.82
C GLY A 620 -34.08 -67.39 3.63
N LYS A 621 -33.38 -68.52 3.68
CA LYS A 621 -32.77 -69.09 2.46
C LYS A 621 -32.71 -70.62 2.56
N SER A 622 -33.67 -71.28 1.91
CA SER A 622 -33.63 -72.69 1.53
C SER A 622 -33.90 -72.80 0.03
N GLU A 623 -33.24 -73.77 -0.57
CA GLU A 623 -32.94 -74.03 -2.00
C GLU A 623 -34.14 -74.49 -2.85
N GLU A 624 -34.01 -74.34 -4.18
CA GLU A 624 -34.54 -75.16 -5.32
C GLU A 624 -34.39 -74.30 -6.61
N GLU A 625 -33.52 -74.55 -7.61
CA GLU A 625 -33.32 -75.64 -8.60
C GLU A 625 -34.29 -75.67 -9.82
N PHE A 626 -33.70 -75.61 -11.04
CA PHE A 626 -34.20 -76.02 -12.38
C PHE A 626 -35.40 -75.21 -12.98
N SER A 627 -35.55 -74.87 -14.28
CA SER A 627 -35.19 -75.47 -15.57
C SER A 627 -35.41 -74.48 -16.75
N GLU A 628 -34.74 -74.70 -17.89
CA GLU A 628 -34.81 -73.95 -19.18
C GLU A 628 -35.89 -74.53 -20.17
N PRO A 629 -36.00 -74.10 -21.47
CA PRO A 629 -36.87 -73.11 -22.13
C PRO A 629 -38.03 -73.72 -23.00
N PRO A 630 -38.80 -72.97 -23.85
CA PRO A 630 -38.38 -72.69 -25.24
C PRO A 630 -38.94 -71.38 -25.89
N ALA A 631 -38.48 -71.10 -27.12
CA ALA A 631 -38.72 -69.93 -27.99
C ALA A 631 -40.08 -69.93 -28.74
N HIS A 632 -40.58 -68.74 -29.15
CA HIS A 632 -41.03 -68.44 -30.54
C HIS A 632 -41.60 -67.01 -30.78
N HIS A 633 -41.23 -66.45 -31.94
CA HIS A 633 -41.93 -65.58 -32.92
C HIS A 633 -42.41 -64.11 -32.68
N GLN A 634 -41.73 -63.20 -33.41
CA GLN A 634 -42.19 -62.15 -34.37
C GLN A 634 -43.49 -61.34 -34.14
N GLN A 635 -43.39 -60.00 -34.19
CA GLN A 635 -43.96 -59.12 -35.25
C GLN A 635 -43.68 -57.61 -34.99
N THR A 636 -43.36 -56.87 -36.06
CA THR A 636 -43.11 -55.41 -36.18
C THR A 636 -44.39 -54.57 -36.29
N PRO A 637 -44.37 -53.25 -35.95
CA PRO A 637 -45.00 -52.21 -36.80
C PRO A 637 -44.23 -50.83 -36.78
N PRO A 638 -44.67 -49.71 -37.40
CA PRO A 638 -44.01 -49.01 -38.52
C PRO A 638 -43.46 -47.58 -38.17
N PRO A 639 -42.82 -46.84 -39.11
CA PRO A 639 -42.09 -45.62 -38.78
C PRO A 639 -42.95 -44.35 -38.87
N ARG A 640 -42.59 -43.30 -38.11
CA ARG A 640 -43.17 -41.96 -38.24
C ARG A 640 -42.09 -40.87 -38.29
N SER A 641 -42.36 -39.92 -39.17
CA SER A 641 -41.54 -38.90 -39.81
C SER A 641 -41.31 -37.61 -39.02
N LEU A 642 -40.18 -36.96 -39.33
CA LEU A 642 -39.77 -35.58 -39.00
C LEU A 642 -40.72 -34.51 -39.59
N PRO A 643 -40.75 -33.30 -39.00
CA PRO A 643 -41.18 -32.08 -39.68
C PRO A 643 -40.02 -31.09 -39.96
N ALA A 644 -40.24 -30.29 -41.01
CA ALA A 644 -39.45 -29.13 -41.45
C ALA A 644 -40.44 -27.92 -41.69
N PRO A 645 -40.03 -26.77 -42.28
CA PRO A 645 -40.04 -25.42 -41.67
C PRO A 645 -41.07 -24.44 -42.32
N PRO A 646 -41.02 -23.12 -42.02
CA PRO A 646 -41.01 -22.10 -43.10
C PRO A 646 -40.13 -20.86 -42.78
N GLN A 647 -39.32 -20.26 -43.67
CA GLN A 647 -39.51 -19.49 -44.94
C GLN A 647 -39.63 -17.94 -44.82
N ASN A 648 -38.55 -17.26 -45.22
CA ASN A 648 -38.36 -16.12 -46.14
C ASN A 648 -39.44 -15.04 -46.47
N ARG A 649 -38.88 -13.81 -46.63
CA ARG A 649 -39.11 -12.73 -47.64
C ARG A 649 -40.27 -11.72 -47.49
N ALA A 650 -39.94 -10.41 -47.56
CA ALA A 650 -40.14 -9.56 -48.76
C ALA A 650 -39.55 -8.15 -48.61
N VAL A 651 -39.00 -7.62 -49.73
CA VAL A 651 -38.56 -6.25 -49.99
C VAL A 651 -39.32 -5.76 -51.23
N HIS A 652 -39.78 -4.50 -51.28
CA HIS A 652 -39.86 -3.71 -52.53
C HIS A 652 -40.14 -2.20 -52.33
N HIS A 653 -39.26 -1.37 -52.91
CA HIS A 653 -39.47 -0.14 -53.73
C HIS A 653 -40.17 1.13 -53.17
N ASN A 654 -39.87 2.38 -53.57
CA ASN A 654 -38.81 3.08 -54.33
C ASN A 654 -39.13 4.61 -54.29
N GLN A 655 -38.25 5.45 -54.89
CA GLN A 655 -38.40 6.89 -55.30
C GLN A 655 -37.90 7.98 -54.32
N TYR A 656 -37.21 9.08 -54.70
CA TYR A 656 -36.98 9.76 -55.99
C TYR A 656 -35.68 10.63 -55.98
N GLN A 657 -34.95 10.57 -57.10
CA GLN A 657 -34.25 11.62 -57.87
C GLN A 657 -32.98 12.40 -57.45
N HIS A 658 -32.11 12.49 -58.48
CA HIS A 658 -30.83 13.16 -58.68
C HIS A 658 -30.90 14.68 -58.97
N THR A 659 -29.80 15.39 -58.68
CA THR A 659 -29.06 16.32 -59.60
C THR A 659 -27.71 16.69 -58.96
N GLN A 660 -26.56 16.20 -59.44
CA GLN A 660 -25.63 16.83 -60.41
C GLN A 660 -25.18 18.26 -60.06
N LEU A 661 -23.89 18.43 -59.72
CA LEU A 661 -22.96 19.43 -60.30
C LEU A 661 -21.53 19.30 -59.70
N ALA A 662 -20.54 19.39 -60.59
CA ALA A 662 -19.11 19.65 -60.36
C ALA A 662 -18.69 20.78 -61.33
N PRO A 663 -17.43 21.28 -61.39
CA PRO A 663 -16.50 21.75 -60.35
C PRO A 663 -15.92 23.17 -60.69
N GLN A 664 -14.89 23.61 -59.94
CA GLN A 664 -14.07 24.85 -60.07
C GLN A 664 -14.74 26.15 -59.58
N ARG A 665 -14.10 27.01 -58.79
CA ARG A 665 -12.71 27.52 -58.81
C ARG A 665 -12.26 27.89 -57.40
#